data_AF-A0A3A4P656-F1
#
_entry.id   AF-A0A3A4P656-F1
#
_cell.length_a   1.000
_cell.length_b   1.000
_cell.length_c   1.000
_cell.angle_alpha   90.00
_cell.angle_beta   90.00
_cell.angle_gamma   90.00
#
_symmetry.space_group_name_H-M   'P 1'
#
loop_
_entity.id
_entity.type
_entity.pdbx_description
1 polymer ?
#
loop_
_entity_poly.entity_id
_entity_poly.type
_entity_poly.pdbx_seq_one_letter_code
_entity_poly.pdbx_strand_id
1 'polypeptide(L)'
;MCKVIGDKKISAQKTWHARPQVDGVTIDAEQSRDLDDAIHILKQDKDWLLQVSIADVGQGVPIHSREDQDALKKVFTRYYKNNNDPMLPIHLSEDQYSLWEGEDRPVLTVSITLSDQLEVMDTLIEQQRLASRKKLSYSAVDSILKEKDHPLYTLLNECKGIALALLDSRRQKGALALYDLRRGWRTTEEGQLEKIAPEQRHVANIIVQEFMIIANQYVAEYAARKNVSILFRNHTAQAVASERTNLIRDIQNAIADPTHFPIEILQKRMNIVLNRATYGPRIEGHFGLNLPFYTHFTSPIRRYPDLVNHRIISALIGGEEPPYSLPELEEIARRVTTVEHEYKIKRAEQFKRQRDKQILKQAQSGLSDLDVKDFSRLVKMACSTGNLDAALETELLTRIQENQMQPMDYVLILFSISDEFQEDWFNIREQAVVHLTRNPDKAVTILEIAKQIYPTFQSHDCATQSVGESHALIHTSVVKINVNGKPFTSRPCSSSQKKTSQQYATVDLVAQIVDISLSEWRENLVRNEQPATIEKSGTEIPTKNYKGELLETCMKHSWKKPTFNVAQSGPPHAPAFTCVAAMHIDETLYQTEEIAGSNKKDAEQLAAKRLLSLLPQPQKENTIWIPSNIKGGNFSAGLNDFCQKQGWALPEYAITQDDESGRPSFHVTCILKAWNQTITGVATAPNKRKGKIKAAEQVWRQIAERLGCEHHNQSIPSGKT
;
A
#
# COMPACT_ATOMS: atom_id res chain seq x y z
N MET A 1 32.97 24.72 9.17
CA MET A 1 34.06 24.86 10.15
C MET A 1 33.41 25.12 11.49
N CYS A 2 33.43 24.20 12.47
CA CYS A 2 32.93 24.53 13.82
C CYS A 2 33.95 25.40 14.54
N LYS A 3 33.64 26.68 14.75
CA LYS A 3 34.46 27.55 15.60
C LYS A 3 33.84 27.61 17.00
N VAL A 4 34.63 27.21 17.99
CA VAL A 4 34.37 27.56 19.39
C VAL A 4 35.00 28.94 19.61
N ILE A 5 34.21 29.93 20.00
CA ILE A 5 34.78 31.12 20.66
C ILE A 5 35.10 30.68 22.09
N GLY A 6 36.40 30.59 22.38
CA GLY A 6 36.94 30.08 23.63
C GLY A 6 36.73 30.98 24.85
N ASP A 7 36.88 30.34 26.00
CA ASP A 7 37.44 30.88 27.23
C ASP A 7 36.80 32.14 27.83
N LYS A 8 35.47 32.13 27.95
CA LYS A 8 34.87 32.69 29.17
C LYS A 8 34.54 31.53 30.09
N LYS A 9 35.26 31.42 31.21
CA LYS A 9 34.78 30.73 32.41
C LYS A 9 33.40 31.31 32.74
N ILE A 10 32.35 30.71 32.22
CA ILE A 10 31.00 30.88 32.75
C ILE A 10 31.05 30.08 34.04
N SER A 11 31.21 30.80 35.15
CA SER A 11 31.12 30.19 36.46
C SER A 11 29.80 29.43 36.54
N ALA A 12 29.81 28.21 37.05
CA ALA A 12 28.61 27.45 37.36
C ALA A 12 27.68 28.27 38.28
N GLN A 13 26.82 29.09 37.69
CA GLN A 13 25.79 29.86 38.38
C GLN A 13 24.49 29.07 38.32
N LYS A 14 24.12 28.59 39.50
CA LYS A 14 23.04 27.65 39.85
C LYS A 14 21.61 28.19 39.66
N THR A 15 21.27 28.76 38.51
CA THR A 15 19.85 28.91 38.09
C THR A 15 19.75 28.94 36.57
N TRP A 16 19.03 27.99 35.96
CA TRP A 16 18.83 27.98 34.50
C TRP A 16 18.08 29.22 34.00
N HIS A 17 17.35 29.92 34.88
CA HIS A 17 16.74 31.22 34.61
C HIS A 17 17.75 32.31 34.19
N ALA A 18 19.04 32.16 34.54
CA ALA A 18 20.09 33.09 34.13
C ALA A 18 20.66 32.79 32.73
N ARG A 19 20.25 31.69 32.08
CA ARG A 19 20.71 31.34 30.73
C ARG A 19 20.26 32.40 29.71
N PRO A 20 21.04 32.62 28.62
CA PRO A 20 20.63 33.51 27.55
C PRO A 20 19.28 33.10 26.97
N GLN A 21 18.45 34.10 26.64
CA GLN A 21 17.15 33.85 26.03
C GLN A 21 17.29 33.59 24.53
N VAL A 22 16.53 32.61 24.03
CA VAL A 22 16.36 32.34 22.61
C VAL A 22 14.88 32.37 22.25
N ASP A 23 14.60 32.77 21.02
CA ASP A 23 13.25 32.80 20.46
C ASP A 23 12.88 31.46 19.82
N GLY A 24 11.57 31.20 19.72
CA GLY A 24 11.07 30.05 18.96
C GLY A 24 9.57 29.85 19.09
N VAL A 25 9.05 28.96 18.24
CA VAL A 25 7.67 28.45 18.28
C VAL A 25 7.69 26.93 18.30
N THR A 26 6.70 26.31 18.92
CA THR A 26 6.51 24.85 18.90
C THR A 26 5.48 24.48 17.83
N ILE A 27 5.66 23.34 17.17
CA ILE A 27 4.76 22.84 16.12
C ILE A 27 4.47 21.37 16.35
N ASP A 28 3.28 21.07 16.86
CA ASP A 28 2.91 19.73 17.33
C ASP A 28 1.49 19.35 16.92
N ALA A 29 1.05 18.15 17.32
CA ALA A 29 -0.37 17.84 17.25
C ALA A 29 -1.13 18.71 18.27
N GLU A 30 -2.38 19.06 17.96
CA GLU A 30 -3.18 19.97 18.79
C GLU A 30 -3.30 19.47 20.24
N GLN A 31 -3.49 18.16 20.40
CA GLN A 31 -3.59 17.45 21.67
C GLN A 31 -2.24 17.14 22.35
N SER A 32 -1.10 17.41 21.71
CA SER A 32 0.21 17.16 22.33
C SER A 32 0.41 18.05 23.54
N ARG A 33 0.97 17.46 24.59
CA ARG A 33 1.30 18.12 25.87
C ARG A 33 2.78 18.02 26.22
N ASP A 34 3.49 17.06 25.65
CA ASP A 34 4.92 16.79 25.76
C ASP A 34 5.69 17.43 24.59
N LEU A 35 5.85 18.76 24.64
CA LEU A 35 6.48 19.54 23.57
C LEU A 35 8.00 19.56 23.78
N ASP A 36 8.72 18.75 22.99
CA ASP A 36 10.18 18.59 23.09
C ASP A 36 10.96 19.73 22.43
N ASP A 37 10.49 20.20 21.28
CA ASP A 37 11.26 21.04 20.37
C ASP A 37 10.55 22.34 19.98
N ALA A 38 11.36 23.39 19.82
CA ALA A 38 10.95 24.68 19.28
C ALA A 38 11.91 25.10 18.16
N ILE A 39 11.38 25.81 17.17
CA ILE A 39 12.14 26.24 15.99
C ILE A 39 12.12 27.76 15.85
N HIS A 40 13.24 28.29 15.36
CA HIS A 40 13.37 29.69 14.97
C HIS A 40 14.33 29.80 13.79
N ILE A 41 14.08 30.76 12.90
CA ILE A 41 14.98 31.05 11.80
C ILE A 41 15.14 32.56 11.66
N LEU A 42 16.37 32.98 11.41
CA LEU A 42 16.75 34.37 11.25
C LEU A 42 17.55 34.50 9.96
N LYS A 43 17.22 35.50 9.16
CA LYS A 43 18.07 35.92 8.05
C LYS A 43 19.17 36.85 8.55
N GLN A 44 20.43 36.52 8.26
CA GLN A 44 21.61 37.32 8.61
C GLN A 44 22.32 37.74 7.32
N ASP A 45 22.01 38.96 6.83
CA ASP A 45 22.44 39.46 5.52
C ASP A 45 22.05 38.50 4.36
N LYS A 46 23.00 37.65 3.94
CA LYS A 46 22.82 36.64 2.88
C LYS A 46 22.61 35.24 3.45
N ASP A 47 23.07 34.99 4.67
CA ASP A 47 23.05 33.71 5.33
C ASP A 47 21.80 33.54 6.20
N TRP A 48 21.59 32.33 6.70
CA TRP A 48 20.49 31.99 7.59
C TRP A 48 21.04 31.38 8.87
N LEU A 49 20.42 31.72 9.99
CA LEU A 49 20.64 31.07 11.27
C LEU A 49 19.38 30.26 11.62
N LEU A 50 19.47 28.94 11.46
CA LEU A 50 18.45 28.00 11.94
C LEU A 50 18.74 27.64 13.39
N GLN A 51 17.76 27.78 14.27
CA GLN A 51 17.87 27.39 15.68
C GLN A 51 16.82 26.33 15.99
N VAL A 52 17.28 25.21 16.53
CA VAL A 52 16.45 24.11 17.02
C VAL A 52 16.69 23.97 18.52
N SER A 53 15.71 24.39 19.31
CA SER A 53 15.79 24.45 20.77
C SER A 53 15.03 23.27 21.37
N ILE A 54 15.73 22.42 22.12
CA ILE A 54 15.18 21.18 22.69
C ILE A 54 15.10 21.29 24.20
N ALA A 55 14.01 20.85 24.81
CA ALA A 55 13.85 20.81 26.27
C ALA A 55 15.05 20.16 26.98
N ASP A 56 15.69 20.87 27.91
CA ASP A 56 16.86 20.37 28.67
C ASP A 56 16.41 19.53 29.87
N VAL A 57 15.86 18.36 29.59
CA VAL A 57 15.35 17.41 30.59
C VAL A 57 16.48 16.81 31.44
N GLY A 58 17.70 16.75 30.88
CA GLY A 58 18.88 16.21 31.57
C GLY A 58 19.21 16.94 32.87
N GLN A 59 18.90 18.23 32.97
CA GLN A 59 19.04 19.01 34.19
C GLN A 59 18.09 18.54 35.31
N GLY A 60 16.89 18.10 34.97
CA GLY A 60 15.83 17.72 35.91
C GLY A 60 15.80 16.26 36.31
N VAL A 61 16.48 15.42 35.55
CA VAL A 61 16.50 13.96 35.73
C VAL A 61 17.95 13.53 35.91
N PRO A 62 18.50 13.57 37.14
CA PRO A 62 19.86 13.15 37.40
C PRO A 62 20.09 11.67 37.09
N ILE A 63 21.30 11.32 36.69
CA ILE A 63 21.68 9.92 36.44
C ILE A 63 21.49 9.11 37.74
N HIS A 64 20.93 7.91 37.62
CA HIS A 64 20.57 7.01 38.71
C HIS A 64 19.44 7.48 39.65
N SER A 65 18.80 8.62 39.39
CA SER A 65 17.57 9.01 40.11
C SER A 65 16.45 7.98 39.88
N ARG A 66 15.39 8.06 40.69
CA ARG A 66 14.21 7.19 40.50
C ARG A 66 13.60 7.40 39.11
N GLU A 67 13.48 8.65 38.69
CA GLU A 67 12.94 9.05 37.40
C GLU A 67 13.81 8.55 36.25
N ASP A 68 15.14 8.59 36.38
CA ASP A 68 16.08 8.04 35.40
C ASP A 68 15.95 6.52 35.26
N GLN A 69 15.91 5.81 36.39
CA GLN A 69 15.74 4.35 36.38
C GLN A 69 14.40 3.93 35.78
N ASP A 70 13.33 4.66 36.07
CA ASP A 70 12.02 4.40 35.48
C ASP A 70 11.98 4.75 33.98
N ALA A 71 12.65 5.83 33.57
CA ALA A 71 12.83 6.18 32.16
C ALA A 71 13.63 5.11 31.40
N LEU A 72 14.73 4.58 31.98
CA LEU A 72 15.51 3.48 31.40
C LEU A 72 14.70 2.18 31.30
N LYS A 73 13.83 1.90 32.27
CA LYS A 73 12.93 0.73 32.20
C LYS A 73 11.92 0.86 31.06
N LYS A 74 11.36 2.05 30.84
CA LYS A 74 10.35 2.33 29.81
C LYS A 74 10.94 2.55 28.42
N VAL A 75 12.14 3.14 28.35
CA VAL A 75 12.92 3.54 27.16
C VAL A 75 12.27 4.63 26.29
N PHE A 76 10.95 4.59 26.10
CA PHE A 76 10.22 5.55 25.30
C PHE A 76 8.78 5.72 25.79
N THR A 77 8.16 6.85 25.44
CA THR A 77 6.72 7.07 25.65
C THR A 77 5.91 6.22 24.69
N ARG A 78 4.89 5.51 25.19
CA ARG A 78 3.97 4.72 24.35
C ARG A 78 2.72 5.54 24.09
N TYR A 79 2.45 5.82 22.81
CA TYR A 79 1.24 6.54 22.39
C TYR A 79 0.15 5.55 21.98
N TYR A 80 -1.03 5.66 22.61
CA TYR A 80 -2.24 4.94 22.25
C TYR A 80 -3.26 5.93 21.65
N LYS A 81 -4.40 5.42 21.18
CA LYS A 81 -5.41 6.25 20.49
C LYS A 81 -5.95 7.41 21.36
N ASN A 82 -6.13 7.17 22.65
CA ASN A 82 -6.81 8.10 23.57
C ASN A 82 -5.96 8.52 24.78
N ASN A 83 -4.76 7.95 24.95
CA ASN A 83 -3.87 8.25 26.07
C ASN A 83 -2.42 7.90 25.73
N ASN A 84 -1.49 8.28 26.61
CA ASN A 84 -0.07 7.93 26.55
C ASN A 84 0.35 7.17 27.83
N ASP A 85 1.42 6.40 27.74
CA ASP A 85 2.19 5.91 28.89
C ASP A 85 3.56 6.57 28.79
N PRO A 86 3.76 7.72 29.45
CA PRO A 86 4.93 8.57 29.25
C PRO A 86 6.18 7.94 29.85
N MET A 87 7.32 8.13 29.17
CA MET A 87 8.63 7.67 29.65
C MET A 87 8.97 8.30 31.00
N LEU A 88 8.72 9.61 31.11
CA LEU A 88 8.92 10.40 32.32
C LEU A 88 7.57 10.68 33.02
N PRO A 89 7.58 10.91 34.34
CA PRO A 89 6.39 11.37 35.06
C PRO A 89 5.72 12.57 34.39
N ILE A 90 4.38 12.60 34.39
CA ILE A 90 3.57 13.63 33.70
C ILE A 90 3.97 15.05 34.12
N HIS A 91 4.25 15.29 35.40
CA HIS A 91 4.67 16.61 35.88
C HIS A 91 6.02 17.08 35.31
N LEU A 92 6.88 16.15 34.86
CA LEU A 92 8.12 16.49 34.15
C LEU A 92 7.86 16.65 32.65
N SER A 93 7.17 15.67 32.05
CA SER A 93 7.01 15.56 30.60
C SER A 93 5.99 16.52 30.00
N GLU A 94 4.87 16.77 30.68
CA GLU A 94 3.75 17.56 30.16
C GLU A 94 3.62 18.94 30.81
N ASP A 95 4.51 19.28 31.75
CA ASP A 95 4.48 20.53 32.51
C ASP A 95 5.87 21.16 32.62
N GLN A 96 6.73 20.68 33.52
CA GLN A 96 7.99 21.35 33.88
C GLN A 96 8.97 21.54 32.71
N TYR A 97 9.08 20.58 31.79
CA TYR A 97 10.01 20.64 30.66
C TYR A 97 9.35 20.85 29.31
N SER A 98 8.03 20.65 29.23
CA SER A 98 7.29 20.92 28.00
C SER A 98 7.37 22.40 27.65
N LEU A 99 7.70 22.70 26.39
CA LEU A 99 7.93 24.05 25.87
C LEU A 99 6.61 24.82 25.65
N TRP A 100 5.85 25.02 26.73
CA TRP A 100 4.57 25.73 26.73
C TRP A 100 4.70 27.18 26.29
N GLU A 101 3.63 27.67 25.66
CA GLU A 101 3.54 29.04 25.18
C GLU A 101 3.66 30.04 26.34
N GLY A 102 4.56 31.01 26.19
CA GLY A 102 4.75 32.12 27.13
C GLY A 102 5.50 31.75 28.41
N GLU A 103 5.85 30.49 28.63
CA GLU A 103 6.52 30.07 29.86
C GLU A 103 8.01 29.79 29.64
N ASP A 104 8.86 30.36 30.49
CA ASP A 104 10.30 30.11 30.45
C ASP A 104 10.60 28.62 30.73
N ARG A 105 11.43 28.03 29.88
CA ARG A 105 11.92 26.65 29.98
C ARG A 105 13.41 26.56 29.66
N PRO A 106 14.17 25.68 30.33
CA PRO A 106 15.56 25.43 29.99
C PRO A 106 15.64 24.60 28.70
N VAL A 107 16.52 25.01 27.78
CA VAL A 107 16.72 24.32 26.49
C VAL A 107 18.19 24.13 26.16
N LEU A 108 18.48 23.09 25.38
CA LEU A 108 19.70 22.94 24.59
C LEU A 108 19.37 23.35 23.15
N THR A 109 20.03 24.40 22.67
CA THR A 109 19.81 24.95 21.34
C THR A 109 20.92 24.54 20.40
N VAL A 110 20.55 23.92 19.27
CA VAL A 110 21.44 23.66 18.14
C VAL A 110 21.26 24.80 17.13
N SER A 111 22.24 25.68 17.05
CA SER A 111 22.31 26.81 16.12
C SER A 111 23.13 26.43 14.90
N ILE A 112 22.56 26.52 13.71
CA ILE A 112 23.15 26.09 12.44
C ILE A 112 23.16 27.27 11.47
N THR A 113 24.35 27.73 11.11
CA THR A 113 24.53 28.80 10.11
C THR A 113 24.56 28.17 8.73
N LEU A 114 23.63 28.58 7.87
CA LEU A 114 23.47 28.13 6.50
C LEU A 114 23.82 29.26 5.55
N SER A 115 24.57 28.99 4.48
CA SER A 115 24.81 29.96 3.41
C SER A 115 23.53 30.30 2.63
N ASP A 116 23.61 31.22 1.69
CA ASP A 116 22.53 31.51 0.74
C ASP A 116 22.20 30.30 -0.18
N GLN A 117 23.12 29.34 -0.36
CA GLN A 117 22.85 28.04 -1.00
C GLN A 117 22.45 26.93 -0.02
N LEU A 118 22.22 27.27 1.26
CA LEU A 118 21.88 26.34 2.33
C LEU A 118 22.96 25.27 2.60
N GLU A 119 24.22 25.61 2.34
CA GLU A 119 25.35 24.83 2.81
C GLU A 119 25.64 25.17 4.27
N VAL A 120 25.95 24.17 5.08
CA VAL A 120 26.19 24.38 6.51
C VAL A 120 27.60 24.92 6.72
N MET A 121 27.67 26.15 7.22
CA MET A 121 28.91 26.89 7.43
C MET A 121 29.47 26.65 8.83
N ASP A 122 28.60 26.72 9.84
CA ASP A 122 28.95 26.59 11.24
C ASP A 122 27.82 25.93 12.04
N THR A 123 28.17 25.35 13.19
CA THR A 123 27.21 24.80 14.15
C THR A 123 27.70 25.06 15.56
N LEU A 124 26.78 25.51 16.40
CA LEU A 124 26.99 25.80 17.81
C LEU A 124 25.89 25.14 18.65
N ILE A 125 26.23 24.57 19.80
CA ILE A 125 25.28 24.00 20.75
C ILE A 125 25.42 24.74 22.08
N GLU A 126 24.32 25.29 22.61
CA GLU A 126 24.32 26.15 23.79
C GLU A 126 23.22 25.79 24.79
N GLN A 127 23.48 26.06 26.07
CA GLN A 127 22.45 26.06 27.11
C GLN A 127 21.76 27.42 27.15
N GLN A 128 20.45 27.44 26.88
CA GLN A 128 19.64 28.65 26.80
C GLN A 128 18.34 28.50 27.60
N ARG A 129 17.54 29.56 27.64
CA ARG A 129 16.13 29.50 28.06
C ARG A 129 15.22 29.98 26.92
N LEU A 130 14.05 29.37 26.80
CA LEU A 130 13.07 29.70 25.79
C LEU A 130 11.70 29.88 26.45
N ALA A 131 11.03 30.98 26.12
CA ALA A 131 9.59 31.12 26.32
C ALA A 131 8.95 31.05 24.93
N SER A 132 8.24 29.95 24.64
CA SER A 132 7.71 29.72 23.30
C SER A 132 6.74 30.85 22.93
N ARG A 133 6.97 31.51 21.79
CA ARG A 133 6.10 32.62 21.34
C ARG A 133 4.70 32.14 21.01
N LYS A 134 4.57 30.88 20.57
CA LYS A 134 3.29 30.28 20.20
C LYS A 134 3.38 28.75 20.20
N LYS A 135 2.35 28.08 20.73
CA LYS A 135 2.08 26.65 20.45
C LYS A 135 1.24 26.53 19.19
N LEU A 136 1.83 26.01 18.12
CA LEU A 136 1.15 25.83 16.84
C LEU A 136 0.77 24.38 16.61
N SER A 137 -0.37 24.16 15.98
CA SER A 137 -0.69 22.86 15.38
C SER A 137 -0.17 22.78 13.94
N TYR A 138 0.03 21.56 13.43
CA TYR A 138 0.37 21.35 12.02
C TYR A 138 -0.61 22.05 11.04
N SER A 139 -1.91 22.02 11.34
CA SER A 139 -2.95 22.67 10.54
C SER A 139 -3.00 24.19 10.70
N ALA A 140 -2.62 24.71 11.88
CA ALA A 140 -2.51 26.14 12.12
C ALA A 140 -1.44 26.78 11.24
N VAL A 141 -0.29 26.11 11.05
CA VAL A 141 0.77 26.58 10.15
C VAL A 141 0.26 26.75 8.71
N ASP A 142 -0.47 25.77 8.19
CA ASP A 142 -1.06 25.86 6.84
C ASP A 142 -2.06 27.02 6.71
N SER A 143 -2.77 27.35 7.80
CA SER A 143 -3.71 28.46 7.85
C SER A 143 -2.98 29.80 7.87
N ILE A 144 -1.97 29.95 8.75
CA ILE A 144 -1.14 31.15 8.84
C ILE A 144 -0.42 31.45 7.52
N LEU A 145 0.06 30.42 6.81
CA LEU A 145 0.72 30.58 5.51
C LEU A 145 -0.20 31.10 4.39
N LYS A 146 -1.52 31.24 4.63
CA LYS A 146 -2.47 31.87 3.71
C LYS A 146 -2.72 33.35 4.04
N GLU A 147 -2.36 33.78 5.24
CA GLU A 147 -2.62 35.11 5.80
C GLU A 147 -1.31 35.91 5.89
N LYS A 148 -0.99 36.68 4.84
CA LYS A 148 0.31 37.38 4.73
C LYS A 148 0.55 38.44 5.81
N ASP A 149 -0.51 38.93 6.42
CA ASP A 149 -0.53 39.91 7.50
C ASP A 149 -0.40 39.28 8.90
N HIS A 150 -0.51 37.95 9.01
CA HIS A 150 -0.32 37.28 10.29
C HIS A 150 1.12 37.48 10.82
N PRO A 151 1.33 37.82 12.11
CA PRO A 151 2.66 38.14 12.65
C PRO A 151 3.73 37.04 12.48
N LEU A 152 3.31 35.77 12.45
CA LEU A 152 4.19 34.61 12.25
C LEU A 152 4.37 34.20 10.77
N TYR A 153 3.72 34.89 9.82
CA TYR A 153 3.76 34.51 8.40
C TYR A 153 5.20 34.46 7.88
N THR A 154 6.00 35.51 8.13
CA THR A 154 7.38 35.60 7.63
C THR A 154 8.22 34.43 8.13
N LEU A 155 8.24 34.20 9.45
CA LEU A 155 8.97 33.10 10.08
C LEU A 155 8.58 31.75 9.47
N LEU A 156 7.28 31.43 9.42
CA LEU A 156 6.82 30.13 8.95
C LEU A 156 7.03 29.94 7.44
N ASN A 157 6.95 31.02 6.65
CA ASN A 157 7.19 30.98 5.21
C ASN A 157 8.68 30.75 4.91
N GLU A 158 9.58 31.35 5.69
CA GLU A 158 11.02 31.09 5.61
C GLU A 158 11.35 29.66 6.06
N CYS A 159 10.79 29.19 7.18
CA CYS A 159 10.93 27.81 7.64
C CYS A 159 10.49 26.82 6.55
N LYS A 160 9.33 27.06 5.91
CA LYS A 160 8.83 26.26 4.80
C LYS A 160 9.80 26.23 3.62
N GLY A 161 10.29 27.39 3.19
CA GLY A 161 11.22 27.49 2.05
C GLY A 161 12.50 26.71 2.29
N ILE A 162 13.09 26.87 3.48
CA ILE A 162 14.34 26.22 3.85
C ILE A 162 14.15 24.71 4.04
N ALA A 163 13.08 24.28 4.71
CA ALA A 163 12.81 22.85 4.89
C ALA A 163 12.59 22.12 3.55
N LEU A 164 11.85 22.72 2.61
CA LEU A 164 11.66 22.12 1.28
C LEU A 164 12.99 21.99 0.53
N ALA A 165 13.85 23.02 0.61
CA ALA A 165 15.16 22.98 -0.02
C ALA A 165 16.12 21.98 0.65
N LEU A 166 16.06 21.81 1.96
CA LEU A 166 16.82 20.79 2.70
C LEU A 166 16.38 19.36 2.30
N LEU A 167 15.06 19.13 2.18
CA LEU A 167 14.50 17.87 1.71
C LEU A 167 15.01 17.53 0.30
N ASP A 168 14.96 18.50 -0.62
CA ASP A 168 15.46 18.34 -1.98
C ASP A 168 16.98 18.09 -2.02
N SER A 169 17.75 18.82 -1.21
CA SER A 169 19.20 18.63 -1.08
C SER A 169 19.55 17.23 -0.59
N ARG A 170 18.86 16.71 0.44
CA ARG A 170 19.05 15.34 0.92
C ARG A 170 18.73 14.30 -0.14
N ARG A 171 17.63 14.49 -0.88
CA ARG A 171 17.28 13.62 -2.00
C ARG A 171 18.35 13.62 -3.09
N GLN A 172 18.88 14.79 -3.45
CA GLN A 172 19.96 14.91 -4.44
C GLN A 172 21.27 14.28 -3.96
N LYS A 173 21.57 14.40 -2.67
CA LYS A 173 22.71 13.73 -2.01
C LYS A 173 22.51 12.23 -1.83
N GLY A 174 21.38 11.67 -2.25
CA GLY A 174 21.15 10.22 -2.28
C GLY A 174 20.46 9.65 -1.04
N ALA A 175 19.75 10.46 -0.25
CA ALA A 175 18.86 9.94 0.78
C ALA A 175 17.61 9.28 0.15
N LEU A 176 17.05 8.26 0.82
CA LEU A 176 15.73 7.72 0.53
C LEU A 176 14.65 8.65 1.06
N ALA A 177 14.61 9.88 0.53
CA ALA A 177 13.75 10.96 1.00
C ALA A 177 12.60 11.23 0.01
N LEU A 178 11.37 11.15 0.51
CA LEU A 178 10.14 11.49 -0.19
C LEU A 178 9.17 12.17 0.78
N TYR A 179 8.56 13.25 0.34
CA TYR A 179 7.37 13.82 0.94
C TYR A 179 6.40 14.29 -0.15
N ASP A 180 5.36 13.51 -0.42
CA ASP A 180 4.29 13.82 -1.37
C ASP A 180 2.99 14.04 -0.60
N LEU A 181 2.74 15.31 -0.24
CA LEU A 181 1.50 15.71 0.42
C LEU A 181 0.26 15.53 -0.46
N ARG A 182 0.38 15.59 -1.79
CA ARG A 182 -0.78 15.46 -2.69
C ARG A 182 -1.29 14.03 -2.70
N ARG A 183 -0.39 13.07 -2.85
CA ARG A 183 -0.73 11.65 -2.88
C ARG A 183 -0.78 11.00 -1.50
N GLY A 184 -0.22 11.68 -0.49
CA GLY A 184 -0.19 11.21 0.89
C GLY A 184 0.84 10.12 1.11
N TRP A 185 2.08 10.36 0.68
CA TRP A 185 3.20 9.45 0.89
C TRP A 185 4.40 10.17 1.47
N ARG A 186 5.12 9.52 2.38
CA ARG A 186 6.42 9.97 2.85
C ARG A 186 7.37 8.80 3.06
N THR A 187 8.64 9.10 3.24
CA THR A 187 9.63 8.15 3.79
C THR A 187 9.89 8.44 5.26
N THR A 188 10.06 7.39 6.07
CA THR A 188 10.60 7.50 7.42
C THR A 188 12.09 7.82 7.41
N GLU A 189 12.71 8.02 8.57
CA GLU A 189 14.18 8.13 8.69
C GLU A 189 14.91 6.91 8.12
N GLU A 190 14.34 5.73 8.32
CA GLU A 190 14.83 4.45 7.80
C GLU A 190 14.63 4.36 6.28
N GLY A 191 13.93 5.30 5.65
CA GLY A 191 13.61 5.27 4.22
C GLY A 191 12.40 4.40 3.88
N GLN A 192 11.67 3.86 4.87
CA GLN A 192 10.45 3.10 4.60
C GLN A 192 9.34 4.01 4.10
N LEU A 193 8.55 3.56 3.11
CA LEU A 193 7.40 4.32 2.62
C LEU A 193 6.21 4.18 3.55
N GLU A 194 5.58 5.30 3.89
CA GLU A 194 4.38 5.38 4.73
C GLU A 194 3.29 6.22 4.06
N LYS A 195 2.03 5.81 4.24
CA LYS A 195 0.88 6.62 3.85
C LYS A 195 0.65 7.72 4.89
N ILE A 196 0.36 8.91 4.41
CA ILE A 196 -0.08 10.07 5.20
C ILE A 196 -1.59 10.16 5.09
N ALA A 197 -2.27 10.08 6.23
CA ALA A 197 -3.72 10.28 6.30
C ALA A 197 -4.09 11.67 5.76
N PRO A 198 -5.23 11.83 5.03
CA PRO A 198 -5.65 13.12 4.46
C PRO A 198 -5.54 14.31 5.42
N GLU A 199 -5.98 14.12 6.65
CA GLU A 199 -6.00 15.09 7.75
C GLU A 199 -4.62 15.39 8.36
N GLN A 200 -3.56 14.70 7.95
CA GLN A 200 -2.19 14.92 8.42
C GLN A 200 -1.27 15.54 7.34
N ARG A 201 -1.80 15.86 6.16
CA ARG A 201 -1.03 16.34 5.00
C ARG A 201 -0.71 17.83 5.09
N HIS A 202 0.08 18.19 6.09
CA HIS A 202 0.49 19.58 6.35
C HIS A 202 1.96 19.81 6.02
N VAL A 203 2.30 21.01 5.52
CA VAL A 203 3.68 21.38 5.20
C VAL A 203 4.55 21.50 6.45
N ALA A 204 3.92 21.81 7.59
CA ALA A 204 4.54 21.82 8.91
C ALA A 204 5.26 20.51 9.25
N ASN A 205 4.77 19.35 8.79
CA ASN A 205 5.47 18.08 9.03
C ASN A 205 6.84 18.04 8.32
N ILE A 206 6.97 18.66 7.15
CA ILE A 206 8.24 18.75 6.42
C ILE A 206 9.19 19.68 7.19
N ILE A 207 8.67 20.81 7.68
CA ILE A 207 9.45 21.78 8.48
C ILE A 207 10.07 21.10 9.70
N VAL A 208 9.24 20.50 10.55
CA VAL A 208 9.70 19.82 11.76
C VAL A 208 10.67 18.70 11.40
N GLN A 209 10.31 17.82 10.46
CA GLN A 209 11.16 16.69 10.08
C GLN A 209 12.56 17.12 9.64
N GLU A 210 12.68 18.07 8.72
CA GLU A 210 13.97 18.44 8.16
C GLU A 210 14.83 19.20 9.17
N PHE A 211 14.22 20.01 10.04
CA PHE A 211 14.93 20.74 11.09
C PHE A 211 15.41 19.80 12.20
N MET A 212 14.61 18.80 12.58
CA MET A 212 15.06 17.78 13.53
C MET A 212 16.19 16.93 12.96
N ILE A 213 16.11 16.54 11.68
CA ILE A 213 17.14 15.71 11.04
C ILE A 213 18.47 16.45 10.96
N ILE A 214 18.48 17.73 10.55
CA ILE A 214 19.73 18.50 10.47
C ILE A 214 20.32 18.76 11.87
N ALA A 215 19.50 19.05 12.87
CA ALA A 215 19.97 19.19 14.27
C ALA A 215 20.59 17.89 14.79
N ASN A 216 19.91 16.77 14.61
CA ASN A 216 20.40 15.44 14.97
C ASN A 216 21.73 15.09 14.27
N GLN A 217 21.84 15.37 12.97
CA GLN A 217 23.06 15.14 12.20
C GLN A 217 24.24 15.90 12.81
N TYR A 218 24.08 17.20 13.07
CA TYR A 218 25.20 18.02 13.52
C TYR A 218 25.55 17.83 15.01
N VAL A 219 24.61 17.37 15.84
CA VAL A 219 24.94 16.86 17.19
C VAL A 219 25.82 15.62 17.10
N ALA A 220 25.46 14.66 16.22
CA ALA A 220 26.27 13.45 16.01
C ALA A 220 27.66 13.78 15.47
N GLU A 221 27.74 14.71 14.52
CA GLU A 221 29.01 15.20 13.95
C GLU A 221 29.86 15.93 14.99
N TYR A 222 29.26 16.73 15.86
CA TYR A 222 29.95 17.38 16.98
C TYR A 222 30.62 16.38 17.91
N ALA A 223 29.88 15.36 18.37
CA ALA A 223 30.41 14.30 19.22
C ALA A 223 31.53 13.51 18.53
N ALA A 224 31.33 13.14 17.26
CA ALA A 224 32.33 12.43 16.46
C ALA A 224 33.64 13.22 16.32
N ARG A 225 33.56 14.53 16.03
CA ARG A 225 34.74 15.42 15.94
C ARG A 225 35.50 15.54 17.27
N LYS A 226 34.80 15.43 18.38
CA LYS A 226 35.40 15.43 19.73
C LYS A 226 35.92 14.06 20.15
N ASN A 227 35.80 13.03 19.30
CA ASN A 227 36.11 11.63 19.63
C ASN A 227 35.35 11.11 20.86
N VAL A 228 34.12 11.59 21.07
CA VAL A 228 33.27 11.19 22.19
C VAL A 228 32.18 10.25 21.70
N SER A 229 32.04 9.11 22.37
CA SER A 229 30.97 8.15 22.09
C SER A 229 29.64 8.67 22.65
N ILE A 230 28.61 8.67 21.82
CA ILE A 230 27.21 8.91 22.18
C ILE A 230 26.38 7.72 21.67
N LEU A 231 25.08 7.67 21.97
CA LEU A 231 24.20 6.68 21.35
C LEU A 231 23.84 7.11 19.92
N PHE A 232 24.67 6.72 18.95
CA PHE A 232 24.37 6.91 17.53
C PHE A 232 23.17 6.07 17.11
N ARG A 233 22.42 6.57 16.12
CA ARG A 233 21.29 5.88 15.49
C ARG A 233 21.77 5.34 14.15
N ASN A 234 22.19 4.08 14.14
CA ASN A 234 22.77 3.41 12.99
C ASN A 234 21.68 2.71 12.18
N HIS A 235 21.83 2.65 10.86
CA HIS A 235 20.86 1.99 9.99
C HIS A 235 21.54 1.38 8.77
N THR A 236 21.26 0.10 8.54
CA THR A 236 21.83 -0.71 7.44
C THR A 236 20.74 -1.26 6.53
N ALA A 237 21.12 -1.74 5.35
CA ALA A 237 20.23 -2.51 4.47
C ALA A 237 20.62 -3.99 4.50
N GLN A 238 19.69 -4.87 4.13
CA GLN A 238 20.00 -6.30 3.95
C GLN A 238 21.00 -6.50 2.81
N ALA A 239 21.78 -7.58 2.85
CA ALA A 239 22.73 -7.91 1.79
C ALA A 239 22.08 -8.09 0.41
N VAL A 240 20.79 -8.48 0.37
CA VAL A 240 19.99 -8.63 -0.86
C VAL A 240 19.40 -7.31 -1.38
N ALA A 241 19.57 -6.21 -0.64
CA ALA A 241 19.08 -4.92 -1.06
C ALA A 241 19.78 -4.47 -2.33
N SER A 242 19.01 -3.99 -3.31
CA SER A 242 19.59 -3.28 -4.45
C SER A 242 20.34 -2.05 -3.98
N GLU A 243 21.33 -1.60 -4.76
CA GLU A 243 22.00 -0.32 -4.51
C GLU A 243 21.00 0.81 -4.26
N ARG A 244 21.36 1.74 -3.36
CA ARG A 244 20.49 2.85 -2.96
C ARG A 244 20.01 3.68 -4.16
N THR A 245 20.87 3.86 -5.17
CA THR A 245 20.56 4.53 -6.45
C THR A 245 19.36 3.91 -7.16
N ASN A 246 19.25 2.58 -7.17
CA ASN A 246 18.11 1.88 -7.75
C ASN A 246 16.83 2.09 -6.92
N LEU A 247 16.93 2.06 -5.59
CA LEU A 247 15.79 2.35 -4.71
C LEU A 247 15.26 3.78 -4.90
N ILE A 248 16.16 4.76 -5.04
CA ILE A 248 15.80 6.15 -5.34
C ILE A 248 15.09 6.24 -6.69
N ARG A 249 15.63 5.59 -7.74
CA ARG A 249 14.99 5.55 -9.06
C ARG A 249 13.61 4.94 -8.99
N ASP A 250 13.43 3.88 -8.22
CA ASP A 250 12.12 3.22 -8.09
C ASP A 250 11.11 4.11 -7.35
N ILE A 251 11.54 4.87 -6.32
CA ILE A 251 10.71 5.91 -5.70
C ILE A 251 10.32 6.96 -6.75
N GLN A 252 11.27 7.43 -7.56
CA GLN A 252 11.01 8.43 -8.60
C GLN A 252 10.04 7.91 -9.67
N ASN A 253 10.18 6.65 -10.10
CA ASN A 253 9.28 6.00 -11.05
C ASN A 253 7.87 5.84 -10.47
N ALA A 254 7.74 5.44 -9.20
CA ALA A 254 6.45 5.35 -8.52
C ALA A 254 5.75 6.73 -8.39
N ILE A 255 6.53 7.81 -8.31
CA ILE A 255 6.00 9.17 -8.32
C ILE A 255 5.65 9.62 -9.75
N ALA A 256 6.48 9.31 -10.74
CA ALA A 256 6.23 9.73 -12.12
C ALA A 256 5.03 9.00 -12.74
N ASP A 257 4.93 7.68 -12.53
CA ASP A 257 3.91 6.83 -13.13
C ASP A 257 3.39 5.76 -12.15
N PRO A 258 2.43 6.11 -11.29
CA PRO A 258 1.83 5.18 -10.33
C PRO A 258 1.08 4.01 -10.97
N THR A 259 0.67 4.14 -12.25
CA THR A 259 -0.12 3.11 -12.92
C THR A 259 0.74 1.90 -13.28
N HIS A 260 1.97 2.14 -13.73
CA HIS A 260 2.95 1.09 -14.02
C HIS A 260 3.84 0.75 -12.81
N PHE A 261 4.00 1.69 -11.87
CA PHE A 261 4.80 1.49 -10.65
C PHE A 261 3.97 1.73 -9.39
N PRO A 262 3.14 0.76 -8.97
CA PRO A 262 2.34 0.90 -7.75
C PRO A 262 3.24 1.06 -6.52
N ILE A 263 3.13 2.21 -5.86
CA ILE A 263 3.94 2.58 -4.69
C ILE A 263 3.74 1.62 -3.51
N GLU A 264 2.60 0.94 -3.41
CA GLU A 264 2.35 -0.11 -2.42
C GLU A 264 3.24 -1.35 -2.62
N ILE A 265 3.57 -1.71 -3.87
CA ILE A 265 4.50 -2.80 -4.17
C ILE A 265 5.90 -2.39 -3.73
N LEU A 266 6.29 -1.16 -4.05
CA LEU A 266 7.56 -0.58 -3.62
C LEU A 266 7.67 -0.55 -2.09
N GLN A 267 6.62 -0.12 -1.39
CA GLN A 267 6.55 -0.13 0.07
C GLN A 267 6.82 -1.52 0.65
N LYS A 268 6.16 -2.56 0.13
CA LYS A 268 6.39 -3.95 0.58
C LYS A 268 7.84 -4.38 0.38
N ARG A 269 8.42 -4.06 -0.77
CA ARG A 269 9.82 -4.38 -1.08
C ARG A 269 10.77 -3.65 -0.13
N MET A 270 10.54 -2.36 0.14
CA MET A 270 11.34 -1.57 1.07
C MET A 270 11.30 -2.14 2.49
N ASN A 271 10.14 -2.60 2.94
CA ASN A 271 9.99 -3.27 4.24
C ASN A 271 10.74 -4.61 4.35
N ILE A 272 11.08 -5.23 3.21
CA ILE A 272 11.87 -6.47 3.18
C ILE A 272 13.36 -6.14 3.18
N VAL A 273 13.81 -5.17 2.39
CA VAL A 273 15.24 -4.95 2.13
C VAL A 273 15.92 -3.98 3.11
N LEU A 274 15.16 -3.15 3.83
CA LEU A 274 15.71 -2.21 4.81
C LEU A 274 15.68 -2.83 6.21
N ASN A 275 16.79 -2.75 6.93
CA ASN A 275 16.80 -3.17 8.33
C ASN A 275 16.15 -2.10 9.21
N ARG A 276 15.95 -2.42 10.47
CA ARG A 276 15.59 -1.40 11.47
C ARG A 276 16.83 -0.66 11.91
N ALA A 277 16.69 0.63 12.19
CA ALA A 277 17.74 1.38 12.81
C ALA A 277 17.94 0.92 14.27
N THR A 278 19.17 0.91 14.73
CA THR A 278 19.59 0.48 16.08
C THR A 278 20.37 1.60 16.75
N TYR A 279 20.40 1.59 18.09
CA TYR A 279 21.31 2.45 18.83
C TYR A 279 22.62 1.72 19.09
N GLY A 280 23.72 2.46 19.11
CA GLY A 280 25.02 1.93 19.50
C GLY A 280 26.04 3.04 19.71
N PRO A 281 27.12 2.79 20.49
CA PRO A 281 28.14 3.80 20.73
C PRO A 281 29.14 3.97 19.57
N ARG A 282 29.07 3.09 18.57
CA ARG A 282 29.94 3.10 17.39
C ARG A 282 29.21 3.68 16.20
N ILE A 283 29.95 4.40 15.35
CA ILE A 283 29.43 4.99 14.13
C ILE A 283 29.43 3.91 13.03
N GLU A 284 28.26 3.61 12.48
CA GLU A 284 28.11 2.76 11.29
C GLU A 284 27.49 3.52 10.10
N GLY A 285 26.91 4.70 10.39
CA GLY A 285 26.19 5.51 9.42
C GLY A 285 24.70 5.14 9.33
N HIS A 286 23.97 5.91 8.54
CA HIS A 286 22.53 5.81 8.41
C HIS A 286 22.11 5.67 6.95
N PHE A 287 21.77 4.44 6.53
CA PHE A 287 21.52 4.11 5.13
C PHE A 287 20.36 4.92 4.51
N GLY A 288 19.22 4.98 5.19
CA GLY A 288 18.00 5.68 4.73
C GLY A 288 18.20 7.18 4.53
N LEU A 289 18.78 7.86 5.52
CA LEU A 289 19.13 9.29 5.47
C LEU A 289 20.35 9.61 4.58
N ASN A 290 21.14 8.60 4.21
CA ASN A 290 22.48 8.75 3.62
C ASN A 290 23.40 9.71 4.40
N LEU A 291 23.54 9.47 5.71
CA LEU A 291 24.39 10.27 6.58
C LEU A 291 25.50 9.41 7.20
N PRO A 292 26.75 9.91 7.29
CA PRO A 292 27.85 9.19 7.94
C PRO A 292 27.69 9.14 9.47
N PHE A 293 27.06 10.16 10.05
CA PHE A 293 26.80 10.27 11.48
C PHE A 293 25.34 10.68 11.66
N TYR A 294 24.62 9.98 12.53
CA TYR A 294 23.27 10.36 12.92
C TYR A 294 22.98 9.88 14.33
N THR A 295 22.17 10.65 15.05
CA THR A 295 21.75 10.34 16.41
C THR A 295 20.33 10.81 16.64
N HIS A 296 19.72 10.44 17.76
CA HIS A 296 18.54 11.11 18.26
C HIS A 296 18.90 12.04 19.42
N PHE A 297 18.49 13.29 19.30
CA PHE A 297 18.71 14.36 20.27
C PHE A 297 17.47 15.22 20.50
N THR A 298 16.54 15.25 19.54
CA THR A 298 15.43 16.21 19.53
C THR A 298 14.16 15.77 20.27
N SER A 299 14.19 14.70 21.06
CA SER A 299 13.01 14.26 21.84
C SER A 299 13.32 13.60 23.20
N PRO A 300 14.06 14.27 24.10
CA PRO A 300 14.47 13.75 25.41
C PRO A 300 13.31 13.50 26.38
N ILE A 301 12.14 14.12 26.20
CA ILE A 301 10.97 13.88 27.06
C ILE A 301 10.43 12.45 26.85
N ARG A 302 10.56 11.93 25.63
CA ARG A 302 9.90 10.68 25.19
C ARG A 302 10.84 9.60 24.67
N ARG A 303 12.14 9.83 24.61
CA ARG A 303 13.16 8.85 24.20
C ARG A 303 14.37 8.90 25.13
N TYR A 304 14.70 7.77 25.74
CA TYR A 304 15.83 7.64 26.67
C TYR A 304 17.19 7.86 25.98
N PRO A 305 17.42 7.39 24.73
CA PRO A 305 18.67 7.68 24.03
C PRO A 305 18.94 9.19 23.86
N ASP A 306 17.91 9.98 23.58
CA ASP A 306 18.01 11.45 23.50
C ASP A 306 18.42 12.04 24.86
N LEU A 307 17.82 11.57 25.97
CA LEU A 307 18.18 12.01 27.32
C LEU A 307 19.65 11.68 27.67
N VAL A 308 20.14 10.50 27.29
CA VAL A 308 21.56 10.12 27.44
C VAL A 308 22.45 11.04 26.62
N ASN A 309 22.10 11.28 25.36
CA ASN A 309 22.86 12.16 24.47
C ASN A 309 22.85 13.61 24.98
N HIS A 310 21.74 14.10 25.53
CA HIS A 310 21.65 15.40 26.19
C HIS A 310 22.65 15.54 27.33
N ARG A 311 22.74 14.54 28.22
CA ARG A 311 23.68 14.54 29.34
C ARG A 311 25.13 14.58 28.87
N ILE A 312 25.47 13.80 27.85
CA ILE A 312 26.82 13.79 27.26
C ILE A 312 27.15 15.15 26.63
N ILE A 313 26.26 15.66 25.78
CA ILE A 313 26.48 16.94 25.08
C ILE A 313 26.56 18.11 26.07
N SER A 314 25.72 18.13 27.09
CA SER A 314 25.79 19.12 28.17
C SER A 314 27.13 19.08 28.92
N ALA A 315 27.64 17.89 29.27
CA ALA A 315 28.96 17.75 29.88
C ALA A 315 30.06 18.31 28.95
N LEU A 316 30.02 17.96 27.66
CA LEU A 316 31.01 18.44 26.69
C LEU A 316 31.01 19.97 26.52
N ILE A 317 29.83 20.60 26.50
CA ILE A 317 29.71 22.07 26.40
C ILE A 317 30.18 22.73 27.70
N GLY A 318 29.96 22.09 28.85
CA GLY A 318 30.47 22.53 30.15
C GLY A 318 31.98 22.33 30.36
N GLY A 319 32.66 21.64 29.43
CA GLY A 319 34.07 21.27 29.58
C GLY A 319 34.30 20.16 30.61
N GLU A 320 33.27 19.37 30.89
CA GLU A 320 33.29 18.21 31.78
C GLU A 320 33.49 16.91 30.99
N GLU A 321 33.92 15.85 31.68
CA GLU A 321 34.02 14.52 31.09
C GLU A 321 32.61 13.92 30.83
N PRO A 322 32.42 13.16 29.74
CA PRO A 322 31.18 12.45 29.48
C PRO A 322 30.79 11.54 30.66
N PRO A 323 29.52 11.57 31.11
CA PRO A 323 29.13 10.87 32.33
C PRO A 323 28.86 9.37 32.13
N TYR A 324 29.11 8.83 30.93
CA TYR A 324 28.91 7.42 30.59
C TYR A 324 30.16 6.83 29.96
N SER A 325 30.54 5.65 30.44
CA SER A 325 31.57 4.81 29.82
C SER A 325 31.05 4.07 28.59
N LEU A 326 31.96 3.60 27.74
CA LEU A 326 31.59 2.80 26.55
C LEU A 326 30.75 1.56 26.90
N PRO A 327 31.10 0.74 27.92
CA PRO A 327 30.27 -0.41 28.30
C PRO A 327 28.86 -0.03 28.77
N GLU A 328 28.69 1.10 29.45
CA GLU A 328 27.36 1.59 29.86
C GLU A 328 26.50 1.99 28.66
N LEU A 329 27.10 2.64 27.64
CA LEU A 329 26.40 2.95 26.40
C LEU A 329 26.01 1.69 25.62
N GLU A 330 26.88 0.68 25.58
CA GLU A 330 26.56 -0.63 24.99
C GLU A 330 25.39 -1.29 25.74
N GLU A 331 25.36 -1.22 27.08
CA GLU A 331 24.26 -1.74 27.89
C GLU A 331 22.94 -1.03 27.60
N ILE A 332 22.96 0.30 27.59
CA ILE A 332 21.77 1.11 27.30
C ILE A 332 21.24 0.78 25.89
N ALA A 333 22.12 0.68 24.89
CA ALA A 333 21.73 0.31 23.53
C ALA A 333 21.07 -1.08 23.45
N ARG A 334 21.61 -2.08 24.16
CA ARG A 334 21.00 -3.42 24.25
C ARG A 334 19.63 -3.34 24.93
N ARG A 335 19.51 -2.60 26.03
CA ARG A 335 18.24 -2.41 26.75
C ARG A 335 17.17 -1.79 25.85
N VAL A 336 17.53 -0.73 25.12
CA VAL A 336 16.62 -0.05 24.18
C VAL A 336 16.09 -1.05 23.15
N THR A 337 17.00 -1.81 22.52
CA THR A 337 16.65 -2.82 21.51
C THR A 337 15.69 -3.88 22.06
N THR A 338 15.98 -4.41 23.26
CA THR A 338 15.13 -5.41 23.92
C THR A 338 13.72 -4.87 24.20
N VAL A 339 13.60 -3.67 24.78
CA VAL A 339 12.30 -3.08 25.12
C VAL A 339 11.49 -2.72 23.87
N GLU A 340 12.11 -2.20 22.81
CA GLU A 340 11.45 -1.97 21.52
C GLU A 340 10.92 -3.27 20.90
N HIS A 341 11.71 -4.35 20.98
CA HIS A 341 11.31 -5.67 20.47
C HIS A 341 10.13 -6.25 21.25
N GLU A 342 10.20 -6.26 22.58
CA GLU A 342 9.12 -6.73 23.45
C GLU A 342 7.82 -5.94 23.22
N TYR A 343 7.93 -4.61 23.11
CA TYR A 343 6.77 -3.75 22.85
C TYR A 343 6.14 -4.06 21.49
N LYS A 344 6.95 -4.29 20.44
CA LYS A 344 6.44 -4.68 19.12
C LYS A 344 5.66 -5.99 19.18
N ILE A 345 6.19 -7.02 19.86
CA ILE A 345 5.51 -8.31 20.00
C ILE A 345 4.16 -8.11 20.71
N LYS A 346 4.17 -7.45 21.88
CA LYS A 346 2.95 -7.17 22.65
C LYS A 346 1.92 -6.38 21.82
N ARG A 347 2.35 -5.39 21.07
CA ARG A 347 1.48 -4.58 20.20
C ARG A 347 0.88 -5.41 19.06
N ALA A 348 1.68 -6.27 18.41
CA ALA A 348 1.20 -7.17 17.37
C ALA A 348 0.16 -8.17 17.91
N GLU A 349 0.39 -8.72 19.09
CA GLU A 349 -0.57 -9.60 19.79
C GLU A 349 -1.87 -8.87 20.15
N GLN A 350 -1.78 -7.64 20.65
CA GLN A 350 -2.95 -6.81 20.95
C GLN A 350 -3.78 -6.52 19.69
N PHE A 351 -3.14 -6.13 18.59
CA PHE A 351 -3.83 -5.94 17.31
C PHE A 351 -4.46 -7.23 16.80
N LYS A 352 -3.75 -8.36 16.95
CA LYS A 352 -4.29 -9.68 16.61
C LYS A 352 -5.57 -9.95 17.39
N ARG A 353 -5.56 -9.79 18.72
CA ARG A 353 -6.72 -9.97 19.60
C ARG A 353 -7.86 -9.01 19.29
N GLN A 354 -7.57 -7.75 19.00
CA GLN A 354 -8.60 -6.77 18.62
C GLN A 354 -9.28 -7.14 17.30
N ARG A 355 -8.49 -7.58 16.31
CA ARG A 355 -9.03 -8.06 15.04
C ARG A 355 -9.88 -9.31 15.22
N ASP A 356 -9.42 -10.26 16.04
CA ASP A 356 -10.17 -11.47 16.38
C ASP A 356 -11.53 -11.12 17.01
N LYS A 357 -11.57 -10.17 17.96
CA LYS A 357 -12.82 -9.68 18.56
C LYS A 357 -13.74 -8.99 17.55
N GLN A 358 -13.19 -8.22 16.61
CA GLN A 358 -13.99 -7.58 15.56
C GLN A 358 -14.64 -8.62 14.64
N ILE A 359 -13.88 -9.63 14.23
CA ILE A 359 -14.38 -10.72 13.38
C ILE A 359 -15.47 -11.50 14.11
N LEU A 360 -15.27 -11.86 15.38
CA LEU A 360 -16.32 -12.52 16.18
C LEU A 360 -17.60 -11.67 16.28
N LYS A 361 -17.47 -10.35 16.41
CA LYS A 361 -18.64 -9.45 16.44
C LYS A 361 -19.34 -9.37 15.07
N GLN A 362 -18.58 -9.34 13.97
CA GLN A 362 -19.12 -9.36 12.62
C GLN A 362 -19.83 -10.69 12.33
N ALA A 363 -19.24 -11.81 12.74
CA ALA A 363 -19.80 -13.15 12.62
C ALA A 363 -21.19 -13.27 13.27
N GLN A 364 -21.43 -12.57 14.39
CA GLN A 364 -22.75 -12.52 15.03
C GLN A 364 -23.82 -11.82 14.18
N SER A 365 -23.43 -10.93 13.27
CA SER A 365 -24.37 -10.23 12.37
C SER A 365 -24.63 -11.00 11.08
N GLY A 366 -23.74 -11.93 10.72
CA GLY A 366 -23.85 -12.79 9.54
C GLY A 366 -22.49 -13.37 9.16
N LEU A 367 -22.40 -14.70 9.03
CA LEU A 367 -21.16 -15.37 8.61
C LEU A 367 -20.89 -15.22 7.11
N SER A 368 -21.95 -15.14 6.30
CA SER A 368 -21.89 -14.94 4.85
C SER A 368 -21.31 -13.58 4.45
N ASP A 369 -21.43 -12.56 5.32
CA ASP A 369 -20.89 -11.22 5.10
C ASP A 369 -19.38 -11.12 5.33
N LEU A 370 -18.78 -12.15 5.95
CA LEU A 370 -17.33 -12.16 6.18
C LEU A 370 -16.59 -12.35 4.87
N ASP A 371 -15.61 -11.46 4.65
CA ASP A 371 -14.66 -11.62 3.56
C ASP A 371 -13.85 -12.92 3.71
N VAL A 372 -13.21 -13.33 2.62
CA VAL A 372 -12.45 -14.58 2.56
C VAL A 372 -11.40 -14.69 3.68
N LYS A 373 -10.71 -13.60 4.03
CA LYS A 373 -9.63 -13.61 5.03
C LYS A 373 -10.17 -13.66 6.45
N ASP A 374 -11.24 -12.92 6.71
CA ASP A 374 -11.89 -12.89 8.01
C ASP A 374 -12.56 -14.23 8.31
N PHE A 375 -13.17 -14.86 7.30
CA PHE A 375 -13.70 -16.21 7.43
C PHE A 375 -12.61 -17.24 7.72
N SER A 376 -11.51 -17.30 6.94
CA SER A 376 -10.38 -18.19 7.22
C SER A 376 -9.81 -18.01 8.64
N ARG A 377 -9.81 -16.78 9.13
CA ARG A 377 -9.34 -16.45 10.47
C ARG A 377 -10.32 -16.90 11.55
N LEU A 378 -11.62 -16.76 11.33
CA LEU A 378 -12.66 -17.31 12.19
C LEU A 378 -12.54 -18.83 12.30
N VAL A 379 -12.38 -19.53 11.16
CA VAL A 379 -12.16 -20.99 11.13
C VAL A 379 -10.91 -21.36 11.93
N LYS A 380 -9.81 -20.62 11.76
CA LYS A 380 -8.59 -20.86 12.54
C LYS A 380 -8.83 -20.74 14.05
N MET A 381 -9.60 -19.75 14.47
CA MET A 381 -9.95 -19.55 15.88
C MET A 381 -10.80 -20.72 16.39
N ALA A 382 -11.84 -21.09 15.65
CA ALA A 382 -12.73 -22.20 15.96
C ALA A 382 -11.97 -23.53 16.12
N CYS A 383 -11.11 -23.87 15.16
CA CYS A 383 -10.26 -25.08 15.24
C CYS A 383 -9.32 -25.04 16.46
N SER A 384 -8.78 -23.88 16.81
CA SER A 384 -7.87 -23.74 17.95
C SER A 384 -8.54 -23.81 19.32
N THR A 385 -9.84 -23.53 19.39
CA THR A 385 -10.62 -23.56 20.65
C THR A 385 -11.61 -24.71 20.71
N GLY A 386 -11.71 -25.52 19.65
CA GLY A 386 -12.72 -26.57 19.50
C GLY A 386 -14.16 -26.04 19.32
N ASN A 387 -14.35 -24.73 19.15
CA ASN A 387 -15.68 -24.13 19.16
C ASN A 387 -16.33 -24.18 17.78
N LEU A 388 -17.12 -25.22 17.53
CA LEU A 388 -17.97 -25.36 16.34
C LEU A 388 -19.43 -25.15 16.76
N ASP A 389 -19.96 -23.94 16.55
CA ASP A 389 -21.40 -23.70 16.71
C ASP A 389 -22.17 -24.09 15.44
N ALA A 390 -23.48 -24.29 15.59
CA ALA A 390 -24.35 -24.72 14.49
C ALA A 390 -24.36 -23.74 13.29
N ALA A 391 -24.16 -22.45 13.53
CA ALA A 391 -24.12 -21.46 12.46
C ALA A 391 -22.84 -21.59 11.64
N LEU A 392 -21.68 -21.73 12.31
CA LEU A 392 -20.39 -21.95 11.67
C LEU A 392 -20.36 -23.30 10.95
N GLU A 393 -20.92 -24.35 11.52
CA GLU A 393 -21.05 -25.65 10.87
C GLU A 393 -21.84 -25.53 9.55
N THR A 394 -23.01 -24.89 9.61
CA THR A 394 -23.87 -24.68 8.44
C THR A 394 -23.16 -23.87 7.35
N GLU A 395 -22.47 -22.78 7.72
CA GLU A 395 -21.73 -21.96 6.77
C GLU A 395 -20.54 -22.73 6.15
N LEU A 396 -19.80 -23.50 6.95
CA LEU A 396 -18.69 -24.33 6.46
C LEU A 396 -19.19 -25.34 5.42
N LEU A 397 -20.28 -26.05 5.71
CA LEU A 397 -20.88 -27.00 4.77
C LEU A 397 -21.34 -26.30 3.49
N THR A 398 -21.98 -25.14 3.61
CA THR A 398 -22.45 -24.33 2.46
C THR A 398 -21.26 -23.92 1.59
N ARG A 399 -20.21 -23.35 2.19
CA ARG A 399 -19.01 -22.93 1.44
C ARG A 399 -18.23 -24.10 0.85
N ILE A 400 -18.24 -25.27 1.48
CA ILE A 400 -17.68 -26.50 0.90
C ILE A 400 -18.49 -26.87 -0.36
N GLN A 401 -19.82 -26.93 -0.26
CA GLN A 401 -20.70 -27.31 -1.38
C GLN A 401 -20.63 -26.32 -2.55
N GLU A 402 -20.58 -25.02 -2.25
CA GLU A 402 -20.49 -23.93 -3.24
C GLU A 402 -19.05 -23.68 -3.75
N ASN A 403 -18.08 -24.50 -3.32
CA ASN A 403 -16.68 -24.41 -3.73
C ASN A 403 -16.00 -23.07 -3.37
N GLN A 404 -16.46 -22.40 -2.31
CA GLN A 404 -15.99 -21.08 -1.85
C GLN A 404 -14.85 -21.13 -0.82
N MET A 405 -14.58 -22.32 -0.26
CA MET A 405 -13.49 -22.55 0.70
C MET A 405 -12.11 -22.33 0.08
N GLN A 406 -11.23 -21.64 0.81
CA GLN A 406 -9.83 -21.48 0.43
C GLN A 406 -9.02 -22.72 0.80
N PRO A 407 -7.90 -23.02 0.10
CA PRO A 407 -7.02 -24.13 0.46
C PRO A 407 -6.57 -24.12 1.93
N MET A 408 -6.34 -22.93 2.50
CA MET A 408 -5.98 -22.79 3.91
C MET A 408 -7.10 -23.22 4.86
N ASP A 409 -8.37 -23.03 4.50
CA ASP A 409 -9.51 -23.43 5.33
C ASP A 409 -9.57 -24.95 5.45
N TYR A 410 -9.33 -25.67 4.34
CA TYR A 410 -9.20 -27.13 4.36
C TYR A 410 -8.03 -27.59 5.23
N VAL A 411 -6.87 -26.92 5.15
CA VAL A 411 -5.70 -27.24 6.00
C VAL A 411 -6.05 -27.10 7.48
N LEU A 412 -6.81 -26.06 7.84
CA LEU A 412 -7.25 -25.81 9.21
C LEU A 412 -8.18 -26.93 9.72
N ILE A 413 -9.27 -27.20 9.00
CA ILE A 413 -10.28 -28.17 9.43
C ILE A 413 -9.78 -29.62 9.34
N LEU A 414 -8.85 -29.94 8.46
CA LEU A 414 -8.34 -31.31 8.30
C LEU A 414 -7.18 -31.62 9.24
N PHE A 415 -6.29 -30.66 9.52
CA PHE A 415 -4.99 -30.94 10.16
C PHE A 415 -4.69 -30.13 11.42
N SER A 416 -5.51 -29.13 11.79
CA SER A 416 -5.20 -28.22 12.92
C SER A 416 -6.07 -28.41 14.15
N ILE A 417 -7.03 -29.32 14.10
CA ILE A 417 -7.96 -29.60 15.19
C ILE A 417 -7.27 -30.56 16.16
N SER A 418 -7.27 -30.22 17.45
CA SER A 418 -6.75 -31.09 18.51
C SER A 418 -7.55 -32.40 18.58
N ASP A 419 -6.90 -33.50 18.98
CA ASP A 419 -7.51 -34.83 19.08
C ASP A 419 -8.81 -34.84 19.90
N GLU A 420 -8.88 -34.00 20.94
CA GLU A 420 -10.06 -33.85 21.81
C GLU A 420 -11.33 -33.33 21.10
N PHE A 421 -11.20 -32.64 19.96
CA PHE A 421 -12.32 -32.05 19.21
C PHE A 421 -12.58 -32.74 17.86
N GLN A 422 -11.87 -33.84 17.57
CA GLN A 422 -11.98 -34.48 16.26
C GLN A 422 -13.37 -35.08 15.97
N GLU A 423 -14.08 -35.54 16.99
CA GLU A 423 -15.44 -36.08 16.86
C GLU A 423 -16.46 -34.98 16.53
N ASP A 424 -16.41 -33.84 17.22
CA ASP A 424 -17.30 -32.70 16.99
C ASP A 424 -17.18 -32.16 15.55
N TRP A 425 -15.99 -32.28 14.95
CA TRP A 425 -15.71 -31.82 13.60
C TRP A 425 -15.80 -32.91 12.53
N PHE A 426 -16.18 -34.14 12.88
CA PHE A 426 -16.16 -35.28 11.97
C PHE A 426 -16.98 -35.03 10.70
N ASN A 427 -18.20 -34.53 10.84
CA ASN A 427 -19.10 -34.23 9.71
C ASN A 427 -18.46 -33.25 8.72
N ILE A 428 -17.92 -32.12 9.20
CA ILE A 428 -17.23 -31.13 8.36
C ILE A 428 -16.02 -31.74 7.65
N ARG A 429 -15.21 -32.51 8.38
CA ARG A 429 -14.01 -33.16 7.82
C ARG A 429 -14.38 -34.17 6.75
N GLU A 430 -15.43 -34.95 6.96
CA GLU A 430 -15.95 -35.92 6.00
C GLU A 430 -16.43 -35.22 4.73
N GLN A 431 -17.27 -34.20 4.86
CA GLN A 431 -17.77 -33.43 3.72
C GLN A 431 -16.65 -32.72 2.97
N ALA A 432 -15.63 -32.23 3.68
CA ALA A 432 -14.43 -31.66 3.08
C ALA A 432 -13.67 -32.70 2.23
N VAL A 433 -13.44 -33.90 2.76
CA VAL A 433 -12.77 -34.99 2.02
C VAL A 433 -13.62 -35.45 0.83
N VAL A 434 -14.94 -35.61 1.00
CA VAL A 434 -15.87 -35.92 -0.10
C VAL A 434 -15.80 -34.85 -1.18
N HIS A 435 -15.76 -33.58 -0.82
CA HIS A 435 -15.60 -32.49 -1.79
C HIS A 435 -14.26 -32.57 -2.55
N LEU A 436 -13.17 -32.99 -1.91
CA LEU A 436 -11.88 -33.22 -2.57
C LEU A 436 -11.92 -34.36 -3.59
N THR A 437 -12.80 -35.37 -3.43
CA THR A 437 -12.98 -36.41 -4.46
C THR A 437 -13.51 -35.84 -5.77
N ARG A 438 -14.30 -34.77 -5.71
CA ARG A 438 -14.84 -34.06 -6.88
C ARG A 438 -13.89 -32.98 -7.42
N ASN A 439 -12.94 -32.55 -6.59
CA ASN A 439 -11.96 -31.49 -6.87
C ASN A 439 -10.54 -31.93 -6.46
N PRO A 440 -9.97 -32.96 -7.11
CA PRO A 440 -8.78 -33.66 -6.60
C PRO A 440 -7.49 -32.84 -6.75
N ASP A 441 -7.48 -31.81 -7.58
CA ASP A 441 -6.39 -30.83 -7.67
C ASP A 441 -6.20 -30.00 -6.39
N LYS A 442 -7.29 -29.72 -5.66
CA LYS A 442 -7.23 -29.02 -4.37
C LYS A 442 -6.46 -29.81 -3.32
N ALA A 443 -6.57 -31.13 -3.31
CA ALA A 443 -5.89 -31.99 -2.33
C ALA A 443 -4.36 -31.85 -2.41
N VAL A 444 -3.81 -31.72 -3.62
CA VAL A 444 -2.37 -31.49 -3.83
C VAL A 444 -1.94 -30.15 -3.24
N THR A 445 -2.73 -29.10 -3.48
CA THR A 445 -2.45 -27.75 -2.96
C THR A 445 -2.50 -27.71 -1.44
N ILE A 446 -3.51 -28.35 -0.85
CA ILE A 446 -3.72 -28.47 0.60
C ILE A 446 -2.52 -29.18 1.25
N LEU A 447 -2.08 -30.30 0.69
CA LEU A 447 -0.94 -31.06 1.22
C LEU A 447 0.37 -30.26 1.12
N GLU A 448 0.57 -29.49 0.05
CA GLU A 448 1.77 -28.65 -0.09
C GLU A 448 1.77 -27.48 0.90
N ILE A 449 0.62 -26.85 1.14
CA ILE A 449 0.48 -25.83 2.18
C ILE A 449 0.74 -26.44 3.56
N ALA A 450 0.19 -27.63 3.85
CA ALA A 450 0.39 -28.31 5.13
C ALA A 450 1.88 -28.57 5.42
N LYS A 451 2.66 -28.98 4.43
CA LYS A 451 4.13 -29.16 4.56
C LYS A 451 4.88 -27.88 4.91
N GLN A 452 4.43 -26.74 4.39
CA GLN A 452 5.06 -25.45 4.67
C GLN A 452 4.73 -24.95 6.08
N ILE A 453 3.56 -25.29 6.59
CA ILE A 453 3.05 -24.80 7.88
C ILE A 453 3.46 -25.73 9.03
N TYR A 454 3.41 -27.04 8.82
CA TYR A 454 3.65 -28.05 9.84
C TYR A 454 4.97 -28.77 9.55
N PRO A 455 6.03 -28.54 10.35
CA PRO A 455 7.29 -29.27 10.22
C PRO A 455 7.14 -30.79 10.36
N THR A 456 6.02 -31.23 10.92
CA THR A 456 5.69 -32.65 11.11
C THR A 456 5.26 -33.35 9.82
N PHE A 457 4.90 -32.62 8.78
CA PHE A 457 4.61 -33.15 7.45
C PHE A 457 5.91 -33.21 6.64
N GLN A 458 6.55 -34.38 6.61
CA GLN A 458 7.83 -34.58 5.94
C GLN A 458 7.64 -34.99 4.46
N SER A 459 8.75 -35.09 3.71
CA SER A 459 8.73 -35.32 2.25
C SER A 459 7.79 -36.45 1.84
N HIS A 460 7.01 -36.22 0.77
CA HIS A 460 6.16 -37.23 0.17
C HIS A 460 6.74 -37.71 -1.16
N ASP A 461 6.76 -39.02 -1.36
CA ASP A 461 7.16 -39.64 -2.62
C ASP A 461 5.92 -40.06 -3.40
N CYS A 462 5.86 -39.70 -4.67
CA CYS A 462 4.83 -40.19 -5.58
C CYS A 462 5.44 -41.16 -6.60
N ALA A 463 5.11 -42.44 -6.46
CA ALA A 463 5.44 -43.45 -7.44
C ALA A 463 4.29 -43.56 -8.45
N THR A 464 4.60 -43.67 -9.74
CA THR A 464 3.56 -43.91 -10.77
C THR A 464 4.04 -44.94 -11.77
N GLN A 465 3.28 -46.02 -11.91
CA GLN A 465 3.48 -47.07 -12.90
C GLN A 465 2.50 -46.87 -14.05
N SER A 466 2.93 -47.07 -15.29
CA SER A 466 2.07 -46.93 -16.47
C SER A 466 2.04 -48.27 -17.21
N VAL A 467 0.85 -48.79 -17.51
CA VAL A 467 0.66 -50.08 -18.16
C VAL A 467 -0.32 -49.92 -19.33
N GLY A 468 0.01 -50.48 -20.50
CA GLY A 468 -0.80 -50.41 -21.73
C GLY A 468 -0.03 -49.94 -22.95
N GLU A 469 -0.67 -49.94 -24.12
CA GLU A 469 -0.12 -49.37 -25.35
C GLU A 469 -0.24 -47.83 -25.34
N SER A 470 0.56 -47.12 -26.15
CA SER A 470 0.70 -45.65 -26.11
C SER A 470 -0.62 -44.85 -26.17
N HIS A 471 -1.68 -45.45 -26.69
CA HIS A 471 -3.00 -44.88 -26.92
C HIS A 471 -4.07 -45.37 -25.91
N ALA A 472 -3.70 -46.25 -24.99
CA ALA A 472 -4.54 -46.80 -23.91
C ALA A 472 -3.71 -47.02 -22.62
N LEU A 473 -2.83 -46.06 -22.30
CA LEU A 473 -2.02 -46.10 -21.07
C LEU A 473 -2.91 -45.86 -19.85
N ILE A 474 -2.86 -46.77 -18.90
CA ILE A 474 -3.40 -46.58 -17.56
C ILE A 474 -2.23 -46.26 -16.62
N HIS A 475 -2.29 -45.09 -16.00
CA HIS A 475 -1.33 -44.65 -14.99
C HIS A 475 -1.87 -44.97 -13.61
N THR A 476 -1.14 -45.77 -12.83
CA THR A 476 -1.44 -46.09 -11.43
C THR A 476 -0.45 -45.38 -10.52
N SER A 477 -0.94 -44.47 -9.69
CA SER A 477 -0.13 -43.68 -8.76
C SER A 477 -0.35 -44.10 -7.31
N VAL A 478 0.72 -44.03 -6.52
CA VAL A 478 0.75 -44.20 -5.07
C VAL A 478 1.52 -43.02 -4.48
N VAL A 479 0.96 -42.34 -3.49
CA VAL A 479 1.60 -41.24 -2.77
C VAL A 479 1.87 -41.67 -1.34
N LYS A 480 3.09 -41.43 -0.84
CA LYS A 480 3.50 -41.75 0.53
C LYS A 480 3.93 -40.50 1.25
N ILE A 481 3.58 -40.32 2.51
CA ILE A 481 4.05 -39.19 3.34
C ILE A 481 4.32 -39.68 4.77
N ASN A 482 5.20 -38.98 5.49
CA ASN A 482 5.37 -39.17 6.93
C ASN A 482 4.78 -37.96 7.67
N VAL A 483 3.83 -38.21 8.58
CA VAL A 483 3.20 -37.17 9.42
C VAL A 483 3.37 -37.58 10.88
N ASN A 484 3.96 -36.70 11.70
CA ASN A 484 4.24 -36.96 13.12
C ASN A 484 5.05 -38.26 13.35
N GLY A 485 5.93 -38.64 12.43
CA GLY A 485 6.70 -39.89 12.52
C GLY A 485 5.93 -41.16 12.10
N LYS A 486 4.64 -41.05 11.76
CA LYS A 486 3.81 -42.13 11.24
C LYS A 486 3.77 -42.11 9.71
N PRO A 487 4.13 -43.22 9.02
CA PRO A 487 4.03 -43.30 7.58
C PRO A 487 2.57 -43.52 7.13
N PHE A 488 2.15 -42.77 6.13
CA PHE A 488 0.88 -42.91 5.42
C PHE A 488 1.16 -43.24 3.95
N THR A 489 0.37 -44.13 3.36
CA THR A 489 0.53 -44.56 1.97
C THR A 489 -0.83 -44.67 1.32
N SER A 490 -1.06 -43.85 0.29
CA SER A 490 -2.29 -43.92 -0.47
C SER A 490 -2.47 -45.31 -1.06
N ARG A 491 -3.72 -45.69 -1.26
CA ARG A 491 -4.04 -46.85 -2.07
C ARG A 491 -3.72 -46.53 -3.53
N PRO A 492 -3.43 -47.54 -4.37
CA PRO A 492 -3.15 -47.30 -5.79
C PRO A 492 -4.38 -46.71 -6.49
N CYS A 493 -4.22 -45.57 -7.15
CA CYS A 493 -5.27 -44.92 -7.92
C CYS A 493 -4.89 -44.88 -9.41
N SER A 494 -5.82 -45.26 -10.28
CA SER A 494 -5.57 -45.42 -11.71
C SER A 494 -6.36 -44.40 -12.54
N SER A 495 -5.76 -43.88 -13.62
CA SER A 495 -6.42 -43.00 -14.59
C SER A 495 -5.70 -43.04 -15.94
N SER A 496 -6.41 -42.71 -17.03
CA SER A 496 -5.82 -42.45 -18.35
C SER A 496 -4.85 -41.27 -18.37
N GLN A 497 -4.88 -40.38 -17.35
CA GLN A 497 -3.94 -39.27 -17.21
C GLN A 497 -3.09 -39.41 -15.95
N LYS A 498 -1.77 -39.36 -16.11
CA LYS A 498 -0.80 -39.40 -15.00
C LYS A 498 -1.07 -38.36 -13.91
N LYS A 499 -1.43 -37.12 -14.29
CA LYS A 499 -1.71 -36.06 -13.32
C LYS A 499 -2.96 -36.38 -12.49
N THR A 500 -4.00 -36.90 -13.14
CA THR A 500 -5.27 -37.26 -12.51
C THR A 500 -5.11 -38.45 -11.56
N SER A 501 -4.34 -39.48 -11.95
CA SER A 501 -4.02 -40.61 -11.05
C SER A 501 -3.29 -40.16 -9.79
N GLN A 502 -2.36 -39.20 -9.92
CA GLN A 502 -1.65 -38.60 -8.79
C GLN A 502 -2.59 -37.80 -7.88
N GLN A 503 -3.46 -36.96 -8.44
CA GLN A 503 -4.41 -36.15 -7.67
C GLN A 503 -5.37 -37.04 -6.86
N TYR A 504 -5.91 -38.11 -7.44
CA TYR A 504 -6.75 -39.05 -6.71
C TYR A 504 -6.00 -39.83 -5.65
N ALA A 505 -4.75 -40.23 -5.93
CA ALA A 505 -3.89 -40.84 -4.91
C ALA A 505 -3.62 -39.86 -3.74
N THR A 506 -3.50 -38.56 -4.00
CA THR A 506 -3.40 -37.54 -2.96
C THR A 506 -4.69 -37.40 -2.15
N VAL A 507 -5.87 -37.44 -2.79
CA VAL A 507 -7.15 -37.44 -2.07
C VAL A 507 -7.27 -38.63 -1.12
N ASP A 508 -6.92 -39.83 -1.59
CA ASP A 508 -6.92 -41.04 -0.74
C ASP A 508 -5.93 -40.91 0.42
N LEU A 509 -4.75 -40.34 0.17
CA LEU A 509 -3.76 -40.09 1.22
C LEU A 509 -4.29 -39.13 2.28
N VAL A 510 -4.92 -38.01 1.88
CA VAL A 510 -5.52 -37.05 2.81
C VAL A 510 -6.58 -37.75 3.66
N ALA A 511 -7.47 -38.52 3.04
CA ALA A 511 -8.50 -39.28 3.76
C ALA A 511 -7.90 -40.25 4.79
N GLN A 512 -6.79 -40.92 4.47
CA GLN A 512 -6.09 -41.78 5.43
C GLN A 512 -5.42 -41.00 6.58
N ILE A 513 -4.86 -39.82 6.31
CA ILE A 513 -4.25 -38.98 7.35
C ILE A 513 -5.31 -38.55 8.36
N VAL A 514 -6.51 -38.22 7.90
CA VAL A 514 -7.61 -37.75 8.75
C VAL A 514 -8.57 -38.84 9.22
N ASP A 515 -8.27 -40.11 8.93
CA ASP A 515 -9.07 -41.29 9.30
C ASP A 515 -10.52 -41.28 8.79
N ILE A 516 -10.71 -40.94 7.51
CA ILE A 516 -12.03 -40.90 6.85
C ILE A 516 -12.13 -41.99 5.79
N SER A 517 -13.19 -42.81 5.87
CA SER A 517 -13.43 -43.89 4.91
C SER A 517 -14.06 -43.37 3.60
N LEU A 518 -13.57 -43.87 2.47
CA LEU A 518 -14.07 -43.55 1.12
C LEU A 518 -14.82 -44.72 0.47
N SER A 519 -15.27 -45.72 1.25
CA SER A 519 -15.84 -47.00 0.77
C SER A 519 -16.90 -46.86 -0.33
N GLU A 520 -17.82 -45.90 -0.21
CA GLU A 520 -18.96 -45.75 -1.14
C GLU A 520 -18.61 -45.04 -2.46
N TRP A 521 -17.61 -44.15 -2.48
CA TRP A 521 -17.22 -43.38 -3.68
C TRP A 521 -16.25 -44.13 -4.61
N ARG A 522 -15.62 -45.19 -4.09
CA ARG A 522 -14.62 -46.00 -4.81
C ARG A 522 -15.15 -46.68 -6.06
N GLU A 523 -16.42 -47.08 -6.07
CA GLU A 523 -17.02 -47.72 -7.24
C GLU A 523 -17.15 -46.76 -8.43
N ASN A 524 -17.26 -45.46 -8.18
CA ASN A 524 -17.37 -44.43 -9.23
C ASN A 524 -16.00 -44.00 -9.81
N LEU A 525 -14.92 -44.12 -9.03
CA LEU A 525 -13.54 -43.81 -9.49
C LEU A 525 -13.02 -44.80 -10.54
N VAL A 526 -13.57 -46.02 -10.57
CA VAL A 526 -13.20 -47.08 -11.54
C VAL A 526 -14.14 -47.12 -12.75
N ARG A 527 -15.36 -46.56 -12.66
CA ARG A 527 -16.42 -46.72 -13.69
C ARG A 527 -16.50 -45.62 -14.76
N ASN A 528 -15.89 -44.45 -14.56
CA ASN A 528 -16.10 -43.28 -15.43
C ASN A 528 -15.19 -43.20 -16.68
N GLU A 529 -14.91 -44.33 -17.34
CA GLU A 529 -14.33 -44.34 -18.69
C GLU A 529 -15.00 -45.42 -19.57
N GLN A 530 -16.21 -45.13 -20.08
CA GLN A 530 -16.66 -45.70 -21.35
C GLN A 530 -16.73 -44.57 -22.40
N PRO A 531 -16.14 -44.74 -23.59
CA PRO A 531 -16.06 -43.67 -24.58
C PRO A 531 -17.44 -43.47 -25.25
N ALA A 532 -18.04 -42.30 -25.03
CA ALA A 532 -19.15 -41.82 -25.84
C ALA A 532 -18.63 -41.38 -27.22
N THR A 533 -19.09 -42.05 -28.27
CA THR A 533 -18.90 -41.65 -29.66
C THR A 533 -19.68 -40.35 -29.91
N ILE A 534 -19.00 -39.25 -30.22
CA ILE A 534 -19.63 -38.00 -30.66
C ILE A 534 -19.10 -37.67 -32.06
N GLU A 535 -20.02 -37.59 -33.02
CA GLU A 535 -19.75 -37.15 -34.39
C GLU A 535 -19.29 -35.69 -34.43
N LYS A 536 -18.21 -35.44 -35.18
CA LYS A 536 -17.69 -34.08 -35.41
C LYS A 536 -18.55 -33.39 -36.48
N SER A 537 -19.41 -32.46 -36.07
CA SER A 537 -19.95 -31.45 -36.99
C SER A 537 -18.98 -30.27 -37.10
N GLY A 538 -18.56 -29.96 -38.33
CA GLY A 538 -17.68 -28.84 -38.62
C GLY A 538 -18.37 -27.51 -38.31
N THR A 539 -17.77 -26.71 -37.43
CA THR A 539 -18.22 -25.34 -37.16
C THR A 539 -17.03 -24.39 -37.29
N GLU A 540 -17.25 -23.30 -38.02
CA GLU A 540 -16.27 -22.27 -38.36
C GLU A 540 -15.56 -21.68 -37.13
N ILE A 541 -14.26 -21.50 -37.25
CA ILE A 541 -13.40 -20.91 -36.21
C ILE A 541 -13.76 -19.42 -36.07
N PRO A 542 -14.22 -18.96 -34.88
CA PRO A 542 -14.58 -17.55 -34.70
C PRO A 542 -13.33 -16.65 -34.67
N THR A 543 -13.21 -15.74 -35.63
CA THR A 543 -12.14 -14.72 -35.70
C THR A 543 -12.33 -13.55 -34.73
N LYS A 544 -13.52 -13.40 -34.13
CA LYS A 544 -13.88 -12.34 -33.17
C LYS A 544 -13.76 -12.83 -31.71
N ASN A 545 -13.24 -11.99 -30.81
CA ASN A 545 -13.09 -12.31 -29.38
C ASN A 545 -14.38 -12.06 -28.57
N TYR A 546 -15.37 -12.94 -28.73
CA TYR A 546 -16.65 -12.90 -28.01
C TYR A 546 -16.51 -12.99 -26.49
N LYS A 547 -15.51 -13.73 -25.98
CA LYS A 547 -15.25 -13.78 -24.53
C LYS A 547 -14.83 -12.42 -23.98
N GLY A 548 -14.01 -11.68 -24.72
CA GLY A 548 -13.65 -10.30 -24.38
C GLY A 548 -14.85 -9.35 -24.44
N GLU A 549 -15.65 -9.44 -25.49
CA GLU A 549 -16.87 -8.65 -25.69
C GLU A 549 -17.89 -8.87 -24.57
N LEU A 550 -18.07 -10.12 -24.12
CA LEU A 550 -18.95 -10.45 -22.99
C LEU A 550 -18.43 -9.83 -21.67
N LEU A 551 -17.12 -9.93 -21.40
CA LEU A 551 -16.53 -9.32 -20.19
C LEU A 551 -16.64 -7.79 -20.20
N GLU A 552 -16.43 -7.17 -21.36
CA GLU A 552 -16.59 -5.72 -21.53
C GLU A 552 -18.05 -5.30 -21.35
N THR A 553 -19.00 -6.09 -21.86
CA THR A 553 -20.44 -5.89 -21.66
C THR A 553 -20.82 -5.98 -20.19
N CYS A 554 -20.33 -7.00 -19.46
CA CYS A 554 -20.55 -7.11 -18.02
C CYS A 554 -19.98 -5.90 -17.26
N MET A 555 -18.78 -5.42 -17.62
CA MET A 555 -18.20 -4.23 -17.02
C MET A 555 -19.02 -2.97 -17.29
N LYS A 556 -19.50 -2.78 -18.53
CA LYS A 556 -20.31 -1.63 -18.94
C LYS A 556 -21.62 -1.54 -18.15
N HIS A 557 -22.23 -2.69 -17.84
CA HIS A 557 -23.49 -2.77 -17.12
C HIS A 557 -23.34 -3.08 -15.61
N SER A 558 -22.11 -3.05 -15.08
CA SER A 558 -21.80 -3.41 -13.69
C SER A 558 -22.31 -4.80 -13.26
N TRP A 559 -22.43 -5.75 -14.21
CA TRP A 559 -22.82 -7.12 -13.94
C TRP A 559 -21.66 -7.95 -13.41
N LYS A 560 -21.99 -8.96 -12.58
CA LYS A 560 -21.00 -9.95 -12.13
C LYS A 560 -20.42 -10.70 -13.33
N LYS A 561 -19.16 -11.13 -13.21
CA LYS A 561 -18.47 -11.84 -14.29
C LYS A 561 -19.13 -13.20 -14.58
N PRO A 562 -19.25 -13.60 -15.85
CA PRO A 562 -19.79 -14.90 -16.24
C PRO A 562 -18.83 -16.04 -15.85
N THR A 563 -19.41 -17.19 -15.56
CA THR A 563 -18.68 -18.45 -15.36
C THR A 563 -18.64 -19.25 -16.66
N PHE A 564 -17.51 -19.93 -16.90
CA PHE A 564 -17.32 -20.80 -18.05
C PHE A 564 -16.89 -22.17 -17.53
N ASN A 565 -17.78 -23.14 -17.63
CA ASN A 565 -17.51 -24.52 -17.26
C ASN A 565 -17.16 -25.29 -18.52
N VAL A 566 -15.87 -25.62 -18.68
CA VAL A 566 -15.37 -26.37 -19.83
C VAL A 566 -15.20 -27.82 -19.44
N ALA A 567 -15.83 -28.73 -20.18
CA ALA A 567 -15.57 -30.15 -20.11
C ALA A 567 -14.71 -30.56 -21.32
N GLN A 568 -13.80 -31.51 -21.09
CA GLN A 568 -13.02 -32.14 -22.14
C GLN A 568 -13.34 -33.62 -22.13
N SER A 569 -13.72 -34.16 -23.29
CA SER A 569 -14.04 -35.57 -23.47
C SER A 569 -13.34 -36.13 -24.72
N GLY A 570 -13.29 -37.45 -24.86
CA GLY A 570 -12.65 -38.13 -25.99
C GLY A 570 -11.13 -38.34 -25.82
N PRO A 571 -10.52 -39.12 -26.73
CA PRO A 571 -9.14 -39.58 -26.59
C PRO A 571 -8.11 -38.46 -26.84
N PRO A 572 -6.88 -38.57 -26.30
CA PRO A 572 -5.87 -37.48 -26.32
C PRO A 572 -5.47 -36.97 -27.70
N HIS A 573 -5.63 -37.79 -28.75
CA HIS A 573 -5.33 -37.46 -30.13
C HIS A 573 -6.51 -36.80 -30.88
N ALA A 574 -7.71 -36.75 -30.28
CA ALA A 574 -8.90 -36.11 -30.83
C ALA A 574 -9.84 -35.60 -29.72
N PRO A 575 -9.37 -34.69 -28.84
CA PRO A 575 -10.17 -34.17 -27.74
C PRO A 575 -11.37 -33.37 -28.26
N ALA A 576 -12.56 -33.65 -27.72
CA ALA A 576 -13.74 -32.83 -27.84
C ALA A 576 -13.80 -31.89 -26.64
N PHE A 577 -14.00 -30.61 -26.88
CA PHE A 577 -14.18 -29.62 -25.82
C PHE A 577 -15.60 -29.11 -25.86
N THR A 578 -16.27 -29.11 -24.74
CA THR A 578 -17.58 -28.51 -24.58
C THR A 578 -17.54 -27.44 -23.51
N CYS A 579 -18.36 -26.41 -23.63
CA CYS A 579 -18.43 -25.34 -22.66
C CYS A 579 -19.87 -24.92 -22.41
N VAL A 580 -20.20 -24.75 -21.13
CA VAL A 580 -21.42 -24.08 -20.66
C VAL A 580 -21.01 -22.75 -20.05
N ALA A 581 -21.55 -21.65 -20.59
CA ALA A 581 -21.36 -20.31 -20.04
C ALA A 581 -22.62 -19.89 -19.29
N ALA A 582 -22.46 -19.31 -18.09
CA ALA A 582 -23.58 -18.87 -17.27
C ALA A 582 -23.29 -17.54 -16.56
N MET A 583 -24.33 -16.74 -16.32
CA MET A 583 -24.26 -15.57 -15.45
C MET A 583 -25.63 -15.21 -14.87
N HIS A 584 -25.61 -14.58 -13.70
CA HIS A 584 -26.82 -13.98 -13.11
C HIS A 584 -26.85 -12.49 -13.42
N ILE A 585 -27.99 -12.02 -13.90
CA ILE A 585 -28.34 -10.59 -13.96
C ILE A 585 -29.57 -10.45 -13.08
N ASP A 586 -29.43 -9.65 -12.01
CA ASP A 586 -30.39 -9.58 -10.90
C ASP A 586 -30.70 -10.99 -10.34
N GLU A 587 -31.97 -11.42 -10.33
CA GLU A 587 -32.38 -12.76 -9.89
C GLU A 587 -32.55 -13.78 -11.03
N THR A 588 -32.21 -13.41 -12.27
CA THR A 588 -32.39 -14.28 -13.45
C THR A 588 -31.06 -14.92 -13.88
N LEU A 589 -31.04 -16.25 -13.97
CA LEU A 589 -29.93 -17.02 -14.53
C LEU A 589 -30.02 -17.09 -16.05
N TYR A 590 -28.98 -16.60 -16.73
CA TYR A 590 -28.77 -16.79 -18.15
C TYR A 590 -27.67 -17.81 -18.35
N GLN A 591 -27.98 -18.92 -19.02
CA GLN A 591 -27.07 -20.03 -19.23
C GLN A 591 -27.22 -20.58 -20.64
N THR A 592 -26.09 -20.97 -21.25
CA THR A 592 -26.09 -21.66 -22.54
C THR A 592 -26.31 -23.16 -22.37
N GLU A 593 -26.82 -23.79 -23.41
CA GLU A 593 -26.60 -25.20 -23.66
C GLU A 593 -25.10 -25.55 -23.72
N GLU A 594 -24.79 -26.84 -23.67
CA GLU A 594 -23.41 -27.33 -23.82
C GLU A 594 -22.93 -27.14 -25.26
N ILE A 595 -21.90 -26.32 -25.45
CA ILE A 595 -21.41 -25.94 -26.78
C ILE A 595 -20.06 -26.55 -27.07
N ALA A 596 -19.98 -27.34 -28.15
CA ALA A 596 -18.75 -27.97 -28.61
C ALA A 596 -17.84 -27.00 -29.38
N GLY A 597 -16.53 -27.16 -29.21
CA GLY A 597 -15.50 -26.45 -29.95
C GLY A 597 -14.28 -27.33 -30.25
N SER A 598 -13.51 -26.94 -31.27
CA SER A 598 -12.32 -27.66 -31.73
C SER A 598 -11.17 -27.67 -30.71
N ASN A 599 -11.13 -26.68 -29.83
CA ASN A 599 -10.23 -26.63 -28.68
C ASN A 599 -10.94 -25.88 -27.53
N LYS A 600 -10.34 -25.91 -26.32
CA LYS A 600 -10.88 -25.21 -25.14
C LYS A 600 -11.22 -23.74 -25.41
N LYS A 601 -10.36 -23.03 -26.13
CA LYS A 601 -10.56 -21.61 -26.41
C LYS A 601 -11.76 -21.40 -27.34
N ASP A 602 -11.92 -22.24 -28.35
CA ASP A 602 -13.04 -22.17 -29.30
C ASP A 602 -14.37 -22.50 -28.61
N ALA A 603 -14.41 -23.52 -27.75
CA ALA A 603 -15.60 -23.86 -26.97
C ALA A 603 -16.03 -22.69 -26.06
N GLU A 604 -15.08 -22.04 -25.38
CA GLU A 604 -15.35 -20.85 -24.57
C GLU A 604 -15.80 -19.65 -25.41
N GLN A 605 -15.25 -19.44 -26.61
CA GLN A 605 -15.65 -18.34 -27.50
C GLN A 605 -17.04 -18.55 -28.08
N LEU A 606 -17.40 -19.77 -28.46
CA LEU A 606 -18.72 -20.12 -28.97
C LEU A 606 -19.77 -20.06 -27.84
N ALA A 607 -19.44 -20.53 -26.64
CA ALA A 607 -20.28 -20.38 -25.46
C ALA A 607 -20.48 -18.90 -25.07
N ALA A 608 -19.41 -18.09 -25.12
CA ALA A 608 -19.51 -16.64 -24.89
C ALA A 608 -20.43 -15.95 -25.92
N LYS A 609 -20.27 -16.30 -27.21
CA LYS A 609 -21.10 -15.79 -28.30
C LYS A 609 -22.57 -16.15 -28.08
N ARG A 610 -22.86 -17.39 -27.66
CA ARG A 610 -24.22 -17.83 -27.38
C ARG A 610 -24.79 -17.10 -26.18
N LEU A 611 -24.03 -17.01 -25.09
CA LEU A 611 -24.51 -16.33 -23.87
C LEU A 611 -24.84 -14.86 -24.16
N LEU A 612 -23.98 -14.15 -24.91
CA LEU A 612 -24.25 -12.78 -25.40
C LEU A 612 -25.59 -12.64 -26.14
N SER A 613 -26.02 -13.67 -26.88
CA SER A 613 -27.31 -13.66 -27.58
C SER A 613 -28.51 -13.91 -26.66
N LEU A 614 -28.29 -14.55 -25.51
CA LEU A 614 -29.32 -14.85 -24.51
C LEU A 614 -29.52 -13.71 -23.50
N LEU A 615 -28.51 -12.86 -23.31
CA LEU A 615 -28.61 -11.71 -22.41
C LEU A 615 -29.68 -10.72 -22.88
N PRO A 616 -30.35 -10.03 -21.93
CA PRO A 616 -31.33 -9.02 -22.26
C PRO A 616 -30.66 -7.96 -23.14
N GLN A 617 -31.11 -7.88 -24.39
CA GLN A 617 -30.61 -6.89 -25.32
C GLN A 617 -31.00 -5.50 -24.77
N PRO A 618 -30.08 -4.53 -24.76
CA PRO A 618 -30.39 -3.22 -24.19
C PRO A 618 -31.60 -2.62 -24.90
N GLN A 619 -32.58 -2.13 -24.13
CA GLN A 619 -33.29 -0.94 -24.57
C GLN A 619 -32.19 0.10 -24.83
N LYS A 620 -32.04 0.53 -26.08
CA LYS A 620 -31.00 1.46 -26.51
C LYS A 620 -31.16 2.79 -25.77
N GLU A 621 -30.57 2.91 -24.60
CA GLU A 621 -30.10 4.20 -24.12
C GLU A 621 -28.87 4.55 -24.95
N ASN A 622 -29.13 5.28 -26.03
CA ASN A 622 -28.13 5.86 -26.91
C ASN A 622 -27.40 6.99 -26.16
N THR A 623 -26.52 6.66 -25.22
CA THR A 623 -25.53 7.64 -24.76
C THR A 623 -24.48 7.78 -25.86
N ILE A 624 -24.74 8.67 -26.81
CA ILE A 624 -23.79 8.99 -27.88
C ILE A 624 -22.54 9.56 -27.24
N TRP A 625 -21.39 8.93 -27.52
CA TRP A 625 -20.09 9.43 -27.10
C TRP A 625 -19.83 10.77 -27.80
N ILE A 626 -19.73 11.85 -27.02
CA ILE A 626 -19.38 13.20 -27.51
C ILE A 626 -17.88 13.44 -27.26
N PRO A 627 -17.07 13.69 -28.30
CA PRO A 627 -15.65 13.98 -28.16
C PRO A 627 -15.39 15.18 -27.23
N SER A 628 -14.34 15.12 -26.40
CA SER A 628 -13.97 16.20 -25.48
C SER A 628 -13.70 17.53 -26.20
N ASN A 629 -13.16 17.48 -27.42
CA ASN A 629 -12.93 18.64 -28.28
C ASN A 629 -14.23 19.38 -28.65
N ILE A 630 -15.35 18.66 -28.78
CA ILE A 630 -16.67 19.26 -29.01
C ILE A 630 -17.16 19.96 -27.73
N LYS A 631 -16.96 19.34 -26.56
CA LYS A 631 -17.28 19.96 -25.26
C LYS A 631 -16.44 21.23 -25.00
N GLY A 632 -15.22 21.28 -25.51
CA GLY A 632 -14.32 22.45 -25.45
C GLY A 632 -14.50 23.48 -26.57
N GLY A 633 -15.51 23.34 -27.44
CA GLY A 633 -15.82 24.30 -28.51
C GLY A 633 -14.93 24.22 -29.76
N ASN A 634 -14.01 23.25 -29.84
CA ASN A 634 -13.22 22.98 -31.04
C ASN A 634 -13.89 21.93 -31.93
N PHE A 635 -15.01 22.31 -32.55
CA PHE A 635 -15.82 21.42 -33.39
C PHE A 635 -15.06 20.83 -34.58
N SER A 636 -14.04 21.52 -35.12
CA SER A 636 -13.24 20.98 -36.23
C SER A 636 -12.41 19.75 -35.84
N ALA A 637 -11.72 19.81 -34.69
CA ALA A 637 -10.97 18.65 -34.18
C ALA A 637 -11.92 17.58 -33.63
N GLY A 638 -12.98 18.01 -32.94
CA GLY A 638 -13.97 17.09 -32.40
C GLY A 638 -14.73 16.30 -33.46
N LEU A 639 -15.06 16.92 -34.61
CA LEU A 639 -15.71 16.21 -35.72
C LEU A 639 -14.76 15.18 -36.34
N ASN A 640 -13.46 15.44 -36.43
CA ASN A 640 -12.47 14.46 -36.88
C ASN A 640 -12.40 13.24 -35.94
N ASP A 641 -12.28 13.49 -34.63
CA ASP A 641 -12.24 12.41 -33.62
C ASP A 641 -13.52 11.56 -33.68
N PHE A 642 -14.67 12.22 -33.88
CA PHE A 642 -15.94 11.53 -34.04
C PHE A 642 -15.99 10.66 -35.30
N CYS A 643 -15.58 11.20 -36.45
CA CYS A 643 -15.58 10.47 -37.71
C CYS A 643 -14.65 9.25 -37.66
N GLN A 644 -13.45 9.41 -37.08
CA GLN A 644 -12.52 8.29 -36.89
C GLN A 644 -13.12 7.18 -36.03
N LYS A 645 -13.82 7.54 -34.95
CA LYS A 645 -14.46 6.56 -34.08
C LYS A 645 -15.67 5.88 -34.74
N GLN A 646 -16.40 6.59 -35.59
CA GLN A 646 -17.53 6.04 -36.36
C GLN A 646 -17.10 5.30 -37.64
N GLY A 647 -15.81 5.32 -37.99
CA GLY A 647 -15.31 4.77 -39.25
C GLY A 647 -15.77 5.54 -40.49
N TRP A 648 -16.13 6.82 -40.33
CA TRP A 648 -16.53 7.70 -41.43
C TRP A 648 -15.33 8.37 -42.09
N ALA A 649 -15.48 8.76 -43.35
CA ALA A 649 -14.50 9.62 -44.02
C ALA A 649 -14.37 10.95 -43.25
N LEU A 650 -13.14 11.47 -43.16
CA LEU A 650 -12.90 12.75 -42.51
C LEU A 650 -13.62 13.90 -43.25
N PRO A 651 -14.09 14.95 -42.54
CA PRO A 651 -14.76 16.09 -43.15
C PRO A 651 -13.81 16.87 -44.08
N GLU A 652 -14.29 17.16 -45.28
CA GLU A 652 -13.62 17.99 -46.27
C GLU A 652 -14.04 19.46 -46.09
N TYR A 653 -13.12 20.39 -46.32
CA TYR A 653 -13.39 21.83 -46.17
C TYR A 653 -13.07 22.57 -47.47
N ALA A 654 -14.10 23.13 -48.11
CA ALA A 654 -13.94 24.11 -49.18
C ALA A 654 -13.94 25.52 -48.57
N ILE A 655 -13.01 26.37 -49.00
CA ILE A 655 -12.86 27.73 -48.46
C ILE A 655 -12.71 28.70 -49.62
N THR A 656 -13.64 29.65 -49.72
CA THR A 656 -13.55 30.80 -50.62
C THR A 656 -13.37 32.07 -49.79
N GLN A 657 -12.67 33.04 -50.37
CA GLN A 657 -12.43 34.35 -49.74
C GLN A 657 -13.20 35.38 -50.54
N ASP A 658 -14.00 36.19 -49.84
CA ASP A 658 -14.69 37.35 -50.40
C ASP A 658 -13.94 38.62 -49.99
N ASP A 659 -13.47 39.38 -50.97
CA ASP A 659 -12.68 40.60 -50.77
C ASP A 659 -13.49 41.90 -50.97
N GLU A 660 -14.79 41.81 -51.22
CA GLU A 660 -15.64 42.96 -51.62
C GLU A 660 -15.88 44.02 -50.53
N SER A 661 -15.51 43.79 -49.26
CA SER A 661 -15.87 44.67 -48.13
C SER A 661 -14.68 45.31 -47.38
N GLY A 662 -13.46 45.21 -47.89
CA GLY A 662 -12.27 45.80 -47.25
C GLY A 662 -11.86 45.14 -45.93
N ARG A 663 -12.52 44.04 -45.53
CA ARG A 663 -12.13 43.15 -44.43
C ARG A 663 -12.17 41.70 -44.94
N PRO A 664 -11.12 40.89 -44.72
CA PRO A 664 -11.07 39.54 -45.25
C PRO A 664 -12.18 38.68 -44.63
N SER A 665 -13.07 38.17 -45.48
CA SER A 665 -14.18 37.31 -45.11
C SER A 665 -14.00 35.95 -45.76
N PHE A 666 -14.00 34.88 -44.98
CA PHE A 666 -13.84 33.52 -45.48
C PHE A 666 -15.16 32.78 -45.39
N HIS A 667 -15.67 32.36 -46.53
CA HIS A 667 -16.80 31.45 -46.64
C HIS A 667 -16.28 30.02 -46.64
N VAL A 668 -16.63 29.25 -45.61
CA VAL A 668 -16.15 27.89 -45.38
C VAL A 668 -17.30 26.91 -45.43
N THR A 669 -17.22 25.92 -46.30
CA THR A 669 -18.15 24.80 -46.40
C THR A 669 -17.46 23.53 -45.87
N CYS A 670 -18.00 22.96 -44.80
CA CYS A 670 -17.63 21.66 -44.27
C CYS A 670 -18.55 20.60 -44.89
N ILE A 671 -17.97 19.56 -45.47
CA ILE A 671 -18.70 18.48 -46.16
C ILE A 671 -18.32 17.16 -45.48
N LEU A 672 -19.30 16.44 -44.95
CA LEU A 672 -19.11 15.13 -44.34
C LEU A 672 -20.00 14.09 -45.02
N LYS A 673 -19.41 12.96 -45.43
CA LYS A 673 -20.17 11.81 -45.93
C LYS A 673 -20.45 10.85 -44.77
N ALA A 674 -21.70 10.79 -44.35
CA ALA A 674 -22.17 9.97 -43.24
C ALA A 674 -23.58 9.43 -43.54
N TRP A 675 -23.88 8.20 -43.10
CA TRP A 675 -25.18 7.53 -43.34
C TRP A 675 -25.60 7.47 -44.82
N ASN A 676 -24.65 7.22 -45.73
CA ASN A 676 -24.86 7.27 -47.19
C ASN A 676 -25.44 8.60 -47.71
N GLN A 677 -25.29 9.69 -46.93
CA GLN A 677 -25.69 11.05 -47.29
C GLN A 677 -24.50 11.99 -47.14
N THR A 678 -24.60 13.16 -47.78
CA THR A 678 -23.65 14.25 -47.58
C THR A 678 -24.27 15.29 -46.67
N ILE A 679 -23.61 15.56 -45.54
CA ILE A 679 -24.00 16.57 -44.55
C ILE A 679 -23.09 17.78 -44.76
N THR A 680 -23.68 18.95 -44.97
CA THR A 680 -22.95 20.19 -45.24
C THR A 680 -23.22 21.23 -44.18
N GLY A 681 -22.18 21.93 -43.74
CA GLY A 681 -22.27 23.10 -42.87
C GLY A 681 -21.50 24.26 -43.48
N VAL A 682 -22.06 25.46 -43.43
CA VAL A 682 -21.52 26.65 -44.10
C VAL A 682 -21.38 27.78 -43.10
N ALA A 683 -20.21 28.40 -43.03
CA ALA A 683 -19.97 29.53 -42.16
C ALA A 683 -19.08 30.59 -42.79
N THR A 684 -19.43 31.84 -42.54
CA THR A 684 -18.60 33.00 -42.90
C THR A 684 -17.88 33.53 -41.65
N ALA A 685 -16.58 33.77 -41.73
CA ALA A 685 -15.77 34.23 -40.60
C ALA A 685 -14.57 35.09 -41.02
N PRO A 686 -14.03 35.96 -40.14
CA PRO A 686 -12.90 36.83 -40.45
C PRO A 686 -11.55 36.09 -40.61
N ASN A 687 -11.49 34.79 -40.26
CA ASN A 687 -10.33 33.95 -40.55
C ASN A 687 -10.74 32.49 -40.80
N LYS A 688 -9.92 31.80 -41.60
CA LYS A 688 -10.15 30.39 -42.01
C LYS A 688 -10.36 29.44 -40.83
N ARG A 689 -9.62 29.63 -39.72
CA ARG A 689 -9.73 28.75 -38.53
C ARG A 689 -11.09 28.86 -37.84
N LYS A 690 -11.58 30.08 -37.61
CA LYS A 690 -12.92 30.33 -37.04
C LYS A 690 -14.02 29.86 -38.00
N GLY A 691 -13.83 30.04 -39.31
CA GLY A 691 -14.75 29.54 -40.34
C GLY A 691 -14.88 28.02 -40.30
N LYS A 692 -13.76 27.28 -40.23
CA LYS A 692 -13.74 25.82 -40.09
C LYS A 692 -14.46 25.33 -38.84
N ILE A 693 -14.22 25.95 -37.68
CA ILE A 693 -14.87 25.56 -36.41
C ILE A 693 -16.39 25.76 -36.52
N LYS A 694 -16.86 26.91 -37.03
CA LYS A 694 -18.29 27.19 -37.17
C LYS A 694 -18.99 26.32 -38.22
N ALA A 695 -18.33 26.06 -39.36
CA ALA A 695 -18.86 25.16 -40.38
C ALA A 695 -18.96 23.71 -39.85
N ALA A 696 -17.96 23.26 -39.10
CA ALA A 696 -17.96 21.96 -38.43
C ALA A 696 -19.03 21.86 -37.31
N GLU A 697 -19.28 22.96 -36.59
CA GLU A 697 -20.34 23.03 -35.58
C GLU A 697 -21.72 22.80 -36.20
N GLN A 698 -22.02 23.37 -37.36
CA GLN A 698 -23.28 23.13 -38.06
C GLN A 698 -23.45 21.68 -38.51
N VAL A 699 -22.38 21.05 -39.01
CA VAL A 699 -22.38 19.62 -39.35
C VAL A 699 -22.60 18.78 -38.10
N TRP A 700 -21.93 19.10 -36.99
CA TRP A 700 -22.10 18.40 -35.72
C TRP A 700 -23.53 18.52 -35.16
N ARG A 701 -24.16 19.70 -35.24
CA ARG A 701 -25.56 19.88 -34.78
C ARG A 701 -26.52 18.97 -35.55
N GLN A 702 -26.37 18.87 -36.87
CA GLN A 702 -27.17 17.97 -37.70
C GLN A 702 -26.93 16.48 -37.36
N ILE A 703 -25.70 16.12 -37.00
CA ILE A 703 -25.37 14.75 -36.54
C ILE A 703 -26.01 14.48 -35.18
N ALA A 704 -25.87 15.42 -34.23
CA ALA A 704 -26.38 15.30 -32.87
C ALA A 704 -27.91 15.19 -32.86
N GLU A 705 -28.59 15.98 -33.69
CA GLU A 705 -30.04 15.94 -33.88
C GLU A 705 -30.51 14.57 -34.41
N ARG A 706 -29.85 14.06 -35.47
CA ARG A 706 -30.17 12.73 -36.04
C ARG A 706 -29.88 11.57 -35.09
N LEU A 707 -28.95 11.75 -34.16
CA LEU A 707 -28.61 10.75 -33.16
C LEU A 707 -29.53 10.80 -31.92
N GLY A 708 -30.40 11.82 -31.80
CA GLY A 708 -31.30 11.97 -30.65
C GLY A 708 -30.63 12.57 -29.41
N CYS A 709 -29.56 13.35 -29.58
CA CYS A 709 -28.95 14.12 -28.49
C CYS A 709 -29.81 15.36 -28.18
N GLU A 710 -30.93 15.23 -27.49
CA GLU A 710 -31.70 16.40 -27.05
C GLU A 710 -30.97 17.18 -25.94
N HIS A 711 -30.79 18.48 -26.19
CA HIS A 711 -30.49 19.59 -25.29
C HIS A 711 -29.97 19.30 -23.86
N HIS A 712 -28.65 19.18 -23.71
CA HIS A 712 -27.95 19.77 -22.58
C HIS A 712 -27.47 21.17 -22.93
N ASN A 713 -28.42 22.10 -22.98
CA ASN A 713 -28.17 23.52 -22.80
C ASN A 713 -27.68 23.75 -21.37
N GLN A 714 -26.39 23.57 -21.12
CA GLN A 714 -25.70 24.28 -20.05
C GLN A 714 -24.73 25.26 -20.71
N SER A 715 -25.22 26.48 -20.85
CA SER A 715 -24.49 27.75 -20.93
C SER A 715 -22.96 27.64 -20.90
N ILE A 716 -22.34 27.83 -22.06
CA ILE A 716 -20.95 28.27 -22.15
C ILE A 716 -20.92 29.67 -21.50
N PRO A 717 -20.13 29.89 -20.43
CA PRO A 717 -19.98 31.24 -19.88
C PRO A 717 -19.42 32.13 -20.99
N SER A 718 -20.14 33.20 -21.30
CA SER A 718 -19.64 34.31 -22.10
C SER A 718 -18.25 34.69 -21.59
N GLY A 719 -17.26 34.60 -22.48
CA GLY A 719 -15.90 35.03 -22.19
C GLY A 719 -15.92 36.47 -21.69
N LYS A 720 -15.26 36.70 -20.56
CA LYS A 720 -14.73 38.03 -20.26
C LYS A 720 -13.54 38.25 -21.21
N THR A 721 -13.71 39.27 -22.05
CA THR A 721 -12.63 40.08 -22.64
C THR A 721 -11.57 40.44 -21.64
#